data_AF-A0A6P0X4X3-F1
#
_entry.id   AF-A0A6P0X4X3-F1
#
_cell.length_a   1.000
_cell.length_b   1.000
_cell.length_c   1.000
_cell.angle_alpha   90.00
_cell.angle_beta   90.00
_cell.angle_gamma   90.00
#
_symmetry.space_group_name_H-M   'P 1'
#
loop_
_entity.id
_entity.type
_entity.pdbx_description
1 polymer ?
#
loop_
_entity_poly.entity_id
_entity_poly.type
_entity_poly.pdbx_seq_one_letter_code
_entity_poly.pdbx_strand_id
1 'polypeptide(L)'
;MLGSGLFFFIFDSFDEMPMVLDCDDRSDRLKQISLAFDTFFKDLHKCRGIVSSRPFRQPVGFRSRRLTIRPFQEKQLRTAMKNWLLGEGLDADQLVRRLLVERPHLAPALRNPFMSDLIAQYLIYYRDQLPNSYYDLFDHYINRRFDEDTSYLEELNLTKATVIETAIAIAQTIYNTPDTGLEITVSTLKNTLSEPQLEDKIQAMSYSRIARLGGSSRERFSFVHRRFAEFFAVRALLDNPALVNRNAIPTDSRWRDGLVVYCGVAPEAEVRKLAEFAWQTIEQYTEALVAGEIREARAAIHCLRFLRDAFQSRLESIEYFREALSILIVDLIGGKELLTAKIAAEALPLVTPKARTIGIKKAFSRNISWLSETALRSCRHLAELESQAVDAILWYTQTLPTTAFLKSFSDLDFSLSLSDSLQQVRLIHRSDRIWLLILWILFSTLLVYRAVLTYANNLFFDAVFFFISAFFGEVILCYFKIPNLLQKNNFKITRLPRYMDKITRYRTGFDVSIRALIFFCIFTFLLEKISTFYLFEINFYLNNFIFNWQVAIFAITFTIPSIFWIFIAYLSIDWKLSLSWIKRNQRRFVLIIVTGLSSILFFGSFMWFISWIIAENNWLYWTIIVLMLVYISSQAYFLIHHVYLISRDFRLLKQLNLGNELTWVAVCQTTNRFRSDWGQSRYLEMLRTQKIQVIDLDAIAPSLSLVGVNAEAAMARLKEQIYDLQE
;
A
#
# COMPACT_ATOMS: atom_id res chain seq x y z
N MET A 1 36.19 -27.01 1.90
CA MET A 1 35.62 -26.32 3.08
C MET A 1 34.30 -25.61 2.79
N LEU A 2 34.16 -24.83 1.71
CA LEU A 2 32.93 -24.07 1.43
C LEU A 2 31.67 -24.93 1.20
N GLY A 3 31.78 -26.12 0.62
CA GLY A 3 30.63 -27.02 0.38
C GLY A 3 30.06 -27.75 1.62
N SER A 4 30.57 -27.52 2.83
CA SER A 4 30.11 -28.19 4.06
C SER A 4 28.81 -27.60 4.62
N GLY A 5 28.43 -26.38 4.23
CA GLY A 5 27.31 -25.65 4.80
C GLY A 5 27.61 -24.93 6.12
N LEU A 6 28.88 -24.88 6.53
CA LEU A 6 29.31 -24.19 7.75
C LEU A 6 29.34 -22.66 7.60
N PHE A 7 29.37 -22.15 6.38
CA PHE A 7 29.48 -20.72 6.11
C PHE A 7 28.11 -20.07 5.90
N PHE A 8 27.92 -18.92 6.54
CA PHE A 8 26.80 -18.02 6.33
C PHE A 8 27.33 -16.70 5.74
N PHE A 9 26.84 -16.32 4.57
CA PHE A 9 27.30 -15.12 3.87
C PHE A 9 26.35 -13.95 4.11
N ILE A 10 26.90 -12.77 4.38
CA ILE A 10 26.14 -11.52 4.44
C ILE A 10 26.78 -10.59 3.43
N PHE A 11 26.02 -10.26 2.38
CA PHE A 11 26.39 -9.24 1.41
C PHE A 11 25.52 -8.02 1.70
N ASP A 12 26.15 -7.00 2.26
CA ASP A 12 25.48 -5.75 2.58
C ASP A 12 25.62 -4.76 1.40
N SER A 13 24.54 -4.08 1.07
CA SER A 13 24.47 -3.04 0.03
C SER A 13 24.81 -3.50 -1.40
N PHE A 14 24.10 -4.50 -1.92
CA PHE A 14 24.21 -4.90 -3.34
C PHE A 14 24.03 -3.72 -4.32
N ASP A 15 23.12 -2.79 -4.01
CA ASP A 15 22.86 -1.61 -4.84
C ASP A 15 23.99 -0.57 -4.85
N GLU A 16 24.97 -0.69 -3.94
CA GLU A 16 26.13 0.21 -3.84
C GLU A 16 27.35 -0.30 -4.61
N MET A 17 27.29 -1.50 -5.22
CA MET A 17 28.34 -1.96 -6.12
C MET A 17 28.45 -0.98 -7.31
N PRO A 18 29.66 -0.47 -7.68
CA PRO A 18 29.78 0.54 -8.74
C PRO A 18 29.10 0.14 -10.05
N MET A 19 29.26 -1.13 -10.43
CA MET A 19 28.64 -1.71 -11.63
C MET A 19 27.10 -1.79 -11.59
N VAL A 20 26.49 -1.72 -10.41
CA VAL A 20 25.04 -1.65 -10.18
C VAL A 20 24.60 -0.19 -9.99
N LEU A 21 25.46 0.65 -9.40
CA LEU A 21 25.09 2.01 -9.05
C LEU A 21 25.05 2.95 -10.28
N ASP A 22 25.95 2.74 -11.24
CA ASP A 22 26.08 3.59 -12.43
C ASP A 22 25.37 3.04 -13.66
N CYS A 23 24.79 1.84 -13.56
CA CYS A 23 24.06 1.26 -14.67
C CYS A 23 22.61 1.76 -14.71
N ASP A 24 22.10 2.08 -15.90
CA ASP A 24 20.65 2.17 -16.13
C ASP A 24 20.02 0.83 -15.70
N ASP A 25 18.82 0.82 -15.11
CA ASP A 25 18.31 -0.43 -14.52
C ASP A 25 17.98 -1.50 -15.60
N ARG A 26 18.01 -1.11 -16.89
CA ARG A 26 17.99 -1.97 -18.08
C ARG A 26 19.30 -2.66 -18.41
N SER A 27 20.40 -2.34 -17.72
CA SER A 27 21.70 -2.85 -18.11
C SER A 27 21.79 -4.36 -17.96
N ASP A 28 22.38 -5.02 -18.95
CA ASP A 28 22.70 -6.44 -18.85
C ASP A 28 23.73 -6.71 -17.74
N ARG A 29 24.48 -5.68 -17.32
CA ARG A 29 25.41 -5.74 -16.19
C ARG A 29 24.68 -6.09 -14.88
N LEU A 30 23.57 -5.43 -14.55
CA LEU A 30 22.78 -5.75 -13.36
C LEU A 30 22.31 -7.21 -13.36
N LYS A 31 21.85 -7.70 -14.52
CA LYS A 31 21.42 -9.10 -14.68
C LYS A 31 22.58 -10.07 -14.48
N GLN A 32 23.74 -9.80 -15.08
CA GLN A 32 24.93 -10.62 -14.97
C GLN A 32 25.42 -10.73 -13.52
N ILE A 33 25.47 -9.62 -12.78
CA ILE A 33 25.88 -9.61 -11.37
C ILE A 33 24.87 -10.38 -10.54
N SER A 34 23.57 -10.15 -10.76
CA SER A 34 22.51 -10.88 -10.06
C SER A 34 22.59 -12.38 -10.29
N LEU A 35 22.88 -12.81 -11.54
CA LEU A 35 23.10 -14.20 -11.89
C LEU A 35 24.34 -14.76 -11.20
N ALA A 36 25.43 -14.00 -11.09
CA ALA A 36 26.63 -14.43 -10.39
C ALA A 36 26.36 -14.74 -8.92
N PHE A 37 25.58 -13.90 -8.23
CA PHE A 37 25.12 -14.19 -6.87
C PHE A 37 24.23 -15.44 -6.82
N ASP A 38 23.27 -15.56 -7.74
CA ASP A 38 22.36 -16.71 -7.78
C ASP A 38 23.13 -18.03 -7.99
N THR A 39 24.09 -18.03 -8.91
CA THR A 39 25.03 -19.15 -9.15
C THR A 39 25.88 -19.43 -7.92
N PHE A 40 26.48 -18.41 -7.29
CA PHE A 40 27.27 -18.56 -6.07
C PHE A 40 26.49 -19.27 -4.95
N PHE A 41 25.23 -18.88 -4.72
CA PHE A 41 24.41 -19.53 -3.70
C PHE A 41 23.88 -20.91 -4.11
N LYS A 42 23.67 -21.16 -5.40
CA LYS A 42 23.28 -22.48 -5.92
C LYS A 42 24.42 -23.50 -5.81
N ASP A 43 25.61 -23.14 -6.28
CA ASP A 43 26.77 -24.02 -6.33
C ASP A 43 27.26 -24.41 -4.93
N LEU A 44 27.05 -23.52 -3.96
CA LEU A 44 27.35 -23.76 -2.56
C LEU A 44 26.22 -24.49 -1.82
N HIS A 45 25.45 -25.38 -2.46
CA HIS A 45 24.25 -26.15 -2.04
C HIS A 45 23.86 -26.32 -0.54
N LYS A 46 24.78 -26.15 0.42
CA LYS A 46 24.55 -26.19 1.88
C LYS A 46 24.75 -24.85 2.61
N CYS A 47 25.41 -23.86 2.00
CA CYS A 47 25.62 -22.53 2.57
C CYS A 47 24.35 -21.69 2.46
N ARG A 48 24.21 -20.75 3.39
CA ARG A 48 23.09 -19.81 3.42
C ARG A 48 23.66 -18.40 3.35
N GLY A 49 22.83 -17.45 2.96
CA GLY A 49 23.21 -16.07 3.10
C GLY A 49 22.07 -15.10 2.91
N ILE A 50 22.40 -13.85 3.17
CA ILE A 50 21.52 -12.70 2.99
C ILE A 50 22.22 -11.73 2.07
N VAL A 51 21.46 -11.21 1.11
CA VAL A 51 21.86 -10.07 0.29
C VAL A 51 20.92 -8.93 0.66
N SER A 52 21.47 -7.82 1.14
CA SER A 52 20.71 -6.59 1.38
C SER A 52 20.80 -5.69 0.15
N SER A 53 19.71 -5.00 -0.17
CA SER A 53 19.66 -4.03 -1.26
C SER A 53 18.48 -3.08 -1.08
N ARG A 54 18.50 -1.94 -1.77
CA ARG A 54 17.29 -1.14 -2.00
C ARG A 54 16.28 -1.86 -2.91
N PRO A 55 14.97 -1.54 -2.81
CA PRO A 55 13.94 -2.20 -3.62
C PRO A 55 14.12 -2.05 -5.13
N PHE A 56 14.43 -0.84 -5.59
CA PHE A 56 14.57 -0.51 -7.01
C PHE A 56 15.84 -1.10 -7.65
N ARG A 57 16.92 -1.29 -6.88
CA ARG A 57 18.20 -1.89 -7.34
C ARG A 57 18.48 -3.28 -6.77
N GLN A 58 17.43 -4.03 -6.45
CA GLN A 58 17.57 -5.38 -5.93
C GLN A 58 18.01 -6.39 -7.02
N PRO A 59 18.70 -7.47 -6.62
CA PRO A 59 19.06 -8.54 -7.55
C PRO A 59 17.89 -9.02 -8.43
N VAL A 60 18.16 -9.25 -9.71
CA VAL A 60 17.22 -9.71 -10.73
C VAL A 60 17.29 -11.23 -10.87
N GLY A 61 16.14 -11.92 -10.91
CA GLY A 61 16.08 -13.38 -11.12
C GLY A 61 16.51 -14.24 -9.92
N PHE A 62 16.86 -13.61 -8.80
CA PHE A 62 17.35 -14.27 -7.59
C PHE A 62 16.24 -15.07 -6.88
N ARG A 63 16.35 -16.39 -6.83
CA ARG A 63 15.29 -17.28 -6.29
C ARG A 63 15.39 -17.44 -4.77
N SER A 64 15.16 -16.36 -4.00
CA SER A 64 15.23 -16.37 -2.54
C SER A 64 13.99 -15.80 -1.84
N ARG A 65 13.93 -15.92 -0.50
CA ARG A 65 12.90 -15.24 0.31
C ARG A 65 13.24 -13.77 0.44
N ARG A 66 12.29 -12.90 0.08
CA ARG A 66 12.43 -11.45 0.26
C ARG A 66 11.95 -11.03 1.64
N LEU A 67 12.81 -10.32 2.36
CA LEU A 67 12.50 -9.66 3.62
C LEU A 67 12.63 -8.14 3.39
N THR A 68 11.65 -7.36 3.85
CA THR A 68 11.65 -5.91 3.72
C THR A 68 11.75 -5.29 5.11
N ILE A 69 12.80 -4.50 5.34
CA ILE A 69 12.92 -3.67 6.54
C ILE A 69 11.89 -2.56 6.44
N ARG A 70 10.94 -2.53 7.38
CA ARG A 70 9.89 -1.50 7.42
C ARG A 70 10.38 -0.28 8.20
N PRO A 71 9.96 0.94 7.85
CA PRO A 71 10.20 2.13 8.66
C PRO A 71 9.66 1.97 10.08
N PHE A 72 10.15 2.77 11.02
CA PHE A 72 9.64 2.76 12.39
C PHE A 72 8.13 2.98 12.43
N GLN A 73 7.45 2.13 13.20
CA GLN A 73 6.11 2.39 13.67
C GLN A 73 6.13 3.48 14.72
N GLU A 74 5.01 4.18 14.92
CA GLU A 74 4.91 5.28 15.89
C GLU A 74 5.35 4.84 17.30
N LYS A 75 4.96 3.63 17.73
CA LYS A 75 5.40 3.07 19.02
C LYS A 75 6.92 2.88 19.08
N GLN A 76 7.52 2.32 18.01
CA GLN A 76 8.97 2.11 17.93
C GLN A 76 9.74 3.43 17.93
N LEU A 77 9.24 4.41 17.17
CA LEU A 77 9.79 5.77 17.12
C LEU A 77 9.75 6.44 18.49
N ARG A 78 8.59 6.44 19.17
CA ARG A 78 8.45 7.02 20.51
C ARG A 78 9.38 6.34 21.51
N THR A 79 9.51 5.01 21.44
CA THR A 79 10.45 4.27 22.29
C THR A 79 11.91 4.64 21.98
N ALA A 80 12.30 4.72 20.71
CA ALA A 80 13.66 5.10 20.31
C ALA A 80 14.00 6.53 20.77
N MET A 81 13.11 7.49 20.51
CA MET A 81 13.29 8.89 20.93
C MET A 81 13.35 9.04 22.45
N LYS A 82 12.51 8.32 23.21
CA LYS A 82 12.58 8.31 24.68
C LYS A 82 13.92 7.81 25.19
N ASN A 83 14.49 6.80 24.54
CA ASN A 83 15.78 6.26 24.93
C ASN A 83 16.93 7.20 24.57
N TRP A 84 16.90 7.83 23.39
CA TRP A 84 17.95 8.75 22.94
C TRP A 84 17.94 10.09 23.70
N LEU A 85 16.77 10.56 24.13
CA LEU A 85 16.61 11.82 24.85
C LEU A 85 16.59 11.64 26.39
N LEU A 86 16.91 10.44 26.88
CA LEU A 86 16.88 10.12 28.30
C LEU A 86 17.91 10.96 29.06
N GLY A 87 17.45 11.74 30.05
CA GLY A 87 18.32 12.60 30.86
C GLY A 87 18.54 14.01 30.31
N GLU A 88 18.03 14.31 29.12
CA GLU A 88 18.25 15.59 28.42
C GLU A 88 17.21 16.68 28.77
N GLY A 89 16.22 16.34 29.60
CA GLY A 89 15.13 17.26 29.98
C GLY A 89 14.10 17.54 28.87
N LEU A 90 14.10 16.74 27.80
CA LEU A 90 13.23 16.88 26.64
C LEU A 90 12.08 15.86 26.66
N ASP A 91 10.85 16.31 26.39
CA ASP A 91 9.69 15.42 26.23
C ASP A 91 9.65 14.84 24.82
N ALA A 92 10.08 13.58 24.68
CA ALA A 92 10.08 12.84 23.42
C ALA A 92 8.69 12.77 22.76
N ASP A 93 7.60 12.65 23.52
CA ASP A 93 6.26 12.50 22.96
C ASP A 93 5.74 13.82 22.37
N GLN A 94 6.05 14.94 23.03
CA GLN A 94 5.76 16.29 22.55
C GLN A 94 6.61 16.60 21.31
N LEU A 95 7.91 16.31 21.35
CA LEU A 95 8.84 16.52 20.25
C LEU A 95 8.45 15.80 18.97
N VAL A 96 8.11 14.51 19.07
CA VAL A 96 7.64 13.73 17.91
C VAL A 96 6.38 14.34 17.31
N ARG A 97 5.44 14.82 18.15
CA ARG A 97 4.23 15.48 17.65
C ARG A 97 4.57 16.79 16.94
N ARG A 98 5.41 17.64 17.55
CA ARG A 98 5.84 18.91 16.95
C ARG A 98 6.55 18.70 15.63
N LEU A 99 7.46 17.73 15.53
CA LEU A 99 8.11 17.39 14.26
C LEU A 99 7.12 16.98 13.17
N LEU A 100 6.12 16.16 13.50
CA LEU A 100 5.12 15.72 12.51
C LEU A 100 4.18 16.84 12.07
N VAL A 101 3.91 17.83 12.93
CA VAL A 101 3.00 18.95 12.65
C VAL A 101 3.74 20.14 12.02
N GLU A 102 4.83 20.59 12.65
CA GLU A 102 5.57 21.79 12.27
C GLU A 102 6.61 21.52 11.15
N ARG A 103 7.05 20.27 10.97
CA ARG A 103 8.04 19.85 9.97
C ARG A 103 7.57 18.57 9.24
N PRO A 104 6.38 18.58 8.60
CA PRO A 104 5.79 17.37 8.00
C PRO A 104 6.70 16.73 6.94
N HIS A 105 7.56 17.50 6.29
CA HIS A 105 8.56 17.02 5.33
C HIS A 105 9.69 16.19 5.94
N LEU A 106 9.94 16.32 7.24
CA LEU A 106 10.88 15.48 7.98
C LEU A 106 10.20 14.21 8.54
N ALA A 107 8.88 14.05 8.39
CA ALA A 107 8.17 12.86 8.87
C ALA A 107 8.71 11.54 8.27
N PRO A 108 9.11 11.46 6.98
CA PRO A 108 9.80 10.28 6.45
C PRO A 108 11.16 10.04 7.11
N ALA A 109 11.95 11.11 7.31
CA ALA A 109 13.25 11.07 8.01
C ALA A 109 13.08 10.49 9.42
N LEU A 110 12.11 11.01 10.16
CA LEU A 110 11.84 10.64 11.54
C LEU A 110 11.53 9.14 11.71
N ARG A 111 11.23 8.41 10.64
CA ARG A 111 10.93 6.98 10.68
C ARG A 111 12.08 6.10 10.20
N ASN A 112 13.11 6.70 9.63
CA ASN A 112 14.35 6.01 9.30
C ASN A 112 15.25 6.04 10.55
N PRO A 113 15.65 4.89 11.12
CA PRO A 113 16.38 4.84 12.38
C PRO A 113 17.62 5.74 12.45
N PHE A 114 18.40 5.79 11.36
CA PHE A 114 19.58 6.63 11.26
C PHE A 114 19.23 8.12 11.28
N MET A 115 18.26 8.54 10.46
CA MET A 115 17.82 9.93 10.43
C MET A 115 17.14 10.37 11.73
N SER A 116 16.38 9.47 12.38
CA SER A 116 15.77 9.73 13.69
C SER A 116 16.84 9.98 14.76
N ASP A 117 17.94 9.23 14.73
CA ASP A 117 19.09 9.43 15.62
C ASP A 117 19.77 10.78 15.36
N LEU A 118 19.99 11.15 14.09
CA LEU A 118 20.51 12.49 13.74
C LEU A 118 19.61 13.62 14.25
N ILE A 119 18.28 13.47 14.13
CA ILE A 119 17.32 14.42 14.68
C ILE A 119 17.45 14.52 16.21
N ALA A 120 17.55 13.39 16.91
CA ALA A 120 17.73 13.40 18.36
C ALA A 120 19.01 14.13 18.76
N GLN A 121 20.14 13.85 18.09
CA GLN A 121 21.41 14.54 18.34
C GLN A 121 21.32 16.04 18.10
N TYR A 122 20.67 16.46 17.01
CA TYR A 122 20.43 17.87 16.71
C TYR A 122 19.62 18.56 17.81
N LEU A 123 18.52 17.93 18.27
CA LEU A 123 17.64 18.48 19.30
C LEU A 123 18.34 18.64 20.66
N ILE A 124 19.22 17.69 21.00
CA ILE A 124 20.06 17.75 22.21
C ILE A 124 20.97 18.97 22.14
N TYR A 125 21.66 19.14 21.01
CA TYR A 125 22.63 20.21 20.83
C TYR A 125 21.99 21.60 20.83
N TYR A 126 20.91 21.79 20.06
CA TYR A 126 20.23 23.07 19.92
C TYR A 126 19.09 23.30 20.92
N ARG A 127 18.98 22.46 21.97
CA ARG A 127 18.00 22.61 23.06
C ARG A 127 16.56 22.79 22.55
N ASP A 128 16.00 21.74 21.94
CA ASP A 128 14.59 21.68 21.47
C ASP A 128 14.25 22.50 20.20
N GLN A 129 15.25 23.06 19.51
CA GLN A 129 15.05 23.69 18.20
C GLN A 129 14.92 22.64 17.09
N LEU A 130 13.82 22.68 16.33
CA LEU A 130 13.60 21.74 15.24
C LEU A 130 14.50 22.07 14.03
N PRO A 131 15.11 21.06 13.38
CA PRO A 131 15.80 21.27 12.11
C PRO A 131 14.83 21.78 11.04
N ASN A 132 15.29 22.65 10.13
CA ASN A 132 14.47 23.15 9.03
C ASN A 132 14.56 22.24 7.82
N SER A 133 15.70 21.56 7.63
CA SER A 133 15.94 20.71 6.46
C SER A 133 16.75 19.44 6.79
N TYR A 134 16.82 18.51 5.83
CA TYR A 134 17.75 17.38 5.89
C TYR A 134 19.21 17.83 5.88
N TYR A 135 19.48 18.95 5.21
CA TYR A 135 20.81 19.51 5.12
C TYR A 135 21.31 19.98 6.49
N ASP A 136 20.46 20.62 7.30
CA ASP A 136 20.82 21.08 8.65
C ASP A 136 21.27 19.91 9.54
N LEU A 137 20.62 18.75 9.40
CA LEU A 137 20.98 17.54 10.14
C LEU A 137 22.36 17.02 9.75
N PHE A 138 22.65 16.97 8.45
CA PHE A 138 23.94 16.51 7.95
C PHE A 138 25.06 17.52 8.24
N ASP A 139 24.80 18.81 8.04
CA ASP A 139 25.74 19.87 8.34
C ASP A 139 26.10 19.87 9.82
N HIS A 140 25.10 19.79 10.71
CA HIS A 140 25.33 19.65 12.15
C HIS A 140 26.18 18.41 12.49
N TYR A 141 25.79 17.24 11.98
CA TYR A 141 26.51 15.99 12.27
C TYR A 141 27.97 16.04 11.81
N ILE A 142 28.21 16.49 10.57
CA ILE A 142 29.56 16.58 9.99
C ILE A 142 30.41 17.59 10.75
N ASN A 143 29.86 18.77 11.02
CA ASN A 143 30.57 19.82 11.75
C ASN A 143 30.95 19.34 13.14
N ARG A 144 30.00 18.75 13.87
CA ARG A 144 30.24 18.21 15.22
C ARG A 144 31.33 17.14 15.23
N ARG A 145 31.35 16.23 14.25
CA ARG A 145 32.40 15.20 14.15
C ARG A 145 33.80 15.80 14.02
N PHE A 146 33.96 16.80 13.16
CA PHE A 146 35.25 17.47 13.05
C PHE A 146 35.59 18.29 14.30
N ASP A 147 34.60 18.89 14.97
CA ASP A 147 34.82 19.63 16.21
C ASP A 147 35.28 18.70 17.35
N GLU A 148 34.67 17.51 17.46
CA GLU A 148 35.07 16.44 18.41
C GLU A 148 36.53 15.98 18.19
N ASP A 149 37.01 16.02 16.94
CA ASP A 149 38.34 15.53 16.55
C ASP A 149 39.35 16.66 16.25
N THR A 150 39.11 17.87 16.75
CA THR A 150 39.96 19.05 16.47
C THR A 150 41.44 18.80 16.76
N SER A 151 41.77 18.10 17.86
CA SER A 151 43.16 17.79 18.22
C SER A 151 43.86 16.93 17.17
N TYR A 152 43.15 16.02 16.52
CA TYR A 152 43.72 15.17 15.45
C TYR A 152 43.94 15.95 14.16
N LEU A 153 43.07 16.92 13.86
CA LEU A 153 43.26 17.84 12.74
C LEU A 153 44.50 18.71 12.96
N GLU A 154 44.71 19.21 14.17
CA GLU A 154 45.89 19.99 14.55
C GLU A 154 47.18 19.18 14.42
N GLU A 155 47.20 17.90 14.81
CA GLU A 155 48.35 16.99 14.61
C GLU A 155 48.76 16.86 13.13
N LEU A 156 47.79 16.90 12.21
CA LEU A 156 48.03 16.83 10.76
C LEU A 156 48.27 18.22 10.13
N ASN A 157 48.31 19.30 10.93
CA ASN A 157 48.35 20.69 10.47
C ASN A 157 47.20 21.05 9.51
N LEU A 158 46.02 20.49 9.74
CA LEU A 158 44.83 20.71 8.94
C LEU A 158 43.82 21.56 9.70
N THR A 159 42.99 22.29 8.95
CA THR A 159 41.81 22.96 9.50
C THR A 159 40.55 22.25 9.03
N LYS A 160 39.50 22.29 9.87
CA LYS A 160 38.17 21.78 9.51
C LYS A 160 37.68 22.30 8.15
N ALA A 161 37.88 23.60 7.88
CA ALA A 161 37.48 24.22 6.61
C ALA A 161 38.15 23.54 5.41
N THR A 162 39.48 23.36 5.46
CA THR A 162 40.24 22.72 4.36
C THR A 162 39.85 21.27 4.12
N VAL A 163 39.51 20.53 5.19
CA VAL A 163 39.05 19.13 5.06
C VAL A 163 37.66 19.08 4.42
N ILE A 164 36.76 19.98 4.81
CA ILE A 164 35.42 20.09 4.22
C ILE A 164 35.49 20.49 2.74
N GLU A 165 36.32 21.48 2.38
CA GLU A 165 36.54 21.87 0.98
C GLU A 165 37.01 20.70 0.13
N THR A 166 37.95 19.90 0.67
CA THR A 166 38.41 18.68 0.00
C THR A 166 37.31 17.62 -0.12
N ALA A 167 36.46 17.46 0.91
CA ALA A 167 35.31 16.56 0.84
C ALA A 167 34.32 16.97 -0.26
N ILE A 168 34.08 18.28 -0.42
CA ILE A 168 33.25 18.84 -1.50
C ILE A 168 33.84 18.50 -2.86
N ALA A 169 35.14 18.76 -3.06
CA ALA A 169 35.84 18.48 -4.31
C ALA A 169 35.83 16.98 -4.67
N ILE A 170 36.01 16.10 -3.67
CA ILE A 170 35.90 14.65 -3.85
C ILE A 170 34.47 14.25 -4.25
N ALA A 171 33.45 14.78 -3.57
CA ALA A 171 32.06 14.48 -3.90
C ALA A 171 31.69 14.91 -5.33
N GLN A 172 32.12 16.11 -5.75
CA GLN A 172 31.97 16.55 -7.14
C GLN A 172 32.68 15.61 -8.11
N THR A 173 33.91 15.18 -7.79
CA THR A 173 34.68 14.26 -8.64
C THR A 173 33.97 12.92 -8.77
N ILE A 174 33.48 12.36 -7.66
CA ILE A 174 32.65 11.15 -7.68
C ILE A 174 31.45 11.38 -8.59
N TYR A 175 30.74 12.51 -8.44
CA TYR A 175 29.52 12.84 -9.19
C TYR A 175 29.72 13.08 -10.70
N ASN A 176 30.91 13.51 -11.09
CA ASN A 176 31.27 13.78 -12.48
C ASN A 176 31.98 12.62 -13.17
N THR A 177 32.56 11.70 -12.40
CA THR A 177 33.23 10.53 -12.95
C THR A 177 32.22 9.41 -13.19
N PRO A 178 32.08 8.88 -14.42
CA PRO A 178 31.25 7.72 -14.70
C PRO A 178 31.89 6.43 -14.15
N ASP A 179 31.08 5.39 -13.91
CA ASP A 179 31.50 4.03 -13.47
C ASP A 179 32.24 3.95 -12.10
N THR A 180 32.26 5.02 -11.29
CA THR A 180 32.84 5.02 -9.93
C THR A 180 31.85 4.63 -8.83
N GLY A 181 30.55 4.78 -9.07
CA GLY A 181 29.52 4.58 -8.08
C GLY A 181 29.66 5.53 -6.89
N LEU A 182 29.93 4.98 -5.71
CA LEU A 182 30.22 5.72 -4.47
C LEU A 182 31.69 5.55 -4.01
N GLU A 183 32.51 4.84 -4.78
CA GLU A 183 33.91 4.57 -4.45
C GLU A 183 34.84 5.10 -5.54
N ILE A 184 35.92 5.75 -5.15
CA ILE A 184 36.91 6.28 -6.10
C ILE A 184 38.30 5.94 -5.61
N THR A 185 39.22 5.63 -6.53
CA THR A 185 40.59 5.33 -6.11
C THR A 185 41.31 6.61 -5.68
N VAL A 186 42.14 6.51 -4.65
CA VAL A 186 42.95 7.63 -4.16
C VAL A 186 43.92 8.12 -5.25
N SER A 187 44.41 7.24 -6.12
CA SER A 187 45.22 7.62 -7.28
C SER A 187 44.43 8.44 -8.29
N THR A 188 43.18 8.06 -8.61
CA THR A 188 42.28 8.90 -9.42
C THR A 188 42.06 10.26 -8.76
N LEU A 189 41.82 10.30 -7.44
CA LEU A 189 41.67 11.57 -6.73
C LEU A 189 42.93 12.43 -6.79
N LYS A 190 44.13 11.86 -6.60
CA LYS A 190 45.40 12.60 -6.73
C LYS A 190 45.61 13.17 -8.13
N ASN A 191 45.20 12.42 -9.16
CA ASN A 191 45.36 12.85 -10.55
C ASN A 191 44.36 13.94 -10.93
N THR A 192 43.15 13.90 -10.38
CA THR A 192 42.07 14.84 -10.70
C THR A 192 42.07 16.08 -9.82
N LEU A 193 42.26 15.89 -8.51
CA LEU A 193 42.33 16.95 -7.52
C LEU A 193 43.80 17.26 -7.26
N SER A 194 44.27 18.39 -7.78
CA SER A 194 45.60 18.95 -7.45
C SER A 194 45.60 19.55 -6.05
N GLU A 195 45.14 18.78 -5.07
CA GLU A 195 44.86 19.22 -3.70
C GLU A 195 46.08 18.95 -2.79
N PRO A 196 46.64 19.96 -2.12
CA PRO A 196 47.73 19.76 -1.18
C PRO A 196 47.27 18.90 0.01
N GLN A 197 48.14 18.01 0.48
CA GLN A 197 47.89 17.13 1.62
C GLN A 197 46.61 16.28 1.48
N LEU A 198 46.23 15.91 0.26
CA LEU A 198 45.02 15.11 -0.01
C LEU A 198 44.94 13.85 0.86
N GLU A 199 46.06 13.14 1.06
CA GLU A 199 46.09 11.93 1.88
C GLU A 199 45.83 12.21 3.36
N ASP A 200 46.46 13.25 3.93
CA ASP A 200 46.22 13.65 5.32
C ASP A 200 44.76 14.05 5.52
N LYS A 201 44.17 14.77 4.56
CA LYS A 201 42.75 15.17 4.61
C LYS A 201 41.81 13.98 4.50
N ILE A 202 42.12 13.02 3.63
CA ILE A 202 41.40 11.75 3.53
C ILE A 202 41.50 10.96 4.84
N GLN A 203 42.68 10.94 5.45
CA GLN A 203 42.91 10.28 6.73
C GLN A 203 42.13 10.95 7.86
N ALA A 204 42.10 12.28 7.91
CA ALA A 204 41.27 13.06 8.83
C ALA A 204 39.77 12.72 8.67
N MET A 205 39.26 12.70 7.43
CA MET A 205 37.88 12.30 7.16
C MET A 205 37.58 10.86 7.61
N SER A 206 38.54 9.95 7.45
CA SER A 206 38.40 8.56 7.89
C SER A 206 38.42 8.44 9.41
N TYR A 207 39.26 9.22 10.09
CA TYR A 207 39.33 9.26 11.56
C TYR A 207 38.02 9.78 12.15
N SER A 208 37.50 10.89 11.59
CA SER A 208 36.23 11.49 11.98
C SER A 208 34.98 10.73 11.52
N ARG A 209 35.15 9.53 10.97
CA ARG A 209 34.06 8.65 10.52
C ARG A 209 33.12 9.30 9.49
N ILE A 210 33.66 10.19 8.68
CA ILE A 210 32.97 10.82 7.54
C ILE A 210 33.24 10.04 6.25
N ALA A 211 34.47 9.51 6.12
CA ALA A 211 34.88 8.65 5.02
C ALA A 211 35.40 7.29 5.52
N ARG A 212 35.61 6.38 4.58
CA ARG A 212 36.28 5.10 4.80
C ARG A 212 37.25 4.82 3.67
N LEU A 213 38.36 4.18 4.03
CA LEU A 213 39.33 3.64 3.08
C LEU A 213 39.18 2.13 2.97
N GLY A 214 38.80 1.67 1.78
CA GLY A 214 38.58 0.26 1.43
C GLY A 214 39.64 -0.29 0.47
N GLY A 215 39.56 -1.60 0.21
CA GLY A 215 40.52 -2.34 -0.61
C GLY A 215 41.68 -2.94 0.19
N SER A 216 42.36 -3.95 -0.37
CA SER A 216 43.46 -4.67 0.27
C SER A 216 44.64 -3.77 0.66
N SER A 217 44.79 -2.63 -0.02
CA SER A 217 45.83 -1.62 0.19
C SER A 217 45.29 -0.25 0.65
N ARG A 218 44.01 -0.16 1.06
CA ARG A 218 43.35 1.12 1.41
C ARG A 218 43.36 2.18 0.30
N GLU A 219 43.39 1.74 -0.95
CA GLU A 219 43.44 2.61 -2.13
C GLU A 219 42.08 3.17 -2.57
N ARG A 220 40.97 2.71 -1.98
CA ARG A 220 39.63 3.18 -2.37
C ARG A 220 39.01 4.08 -1.31
N PHE A 221 38.71 5.30 -1.71
CA PHE A 221 37.94 6.24 -0.92
C PHE A 221 36.45 6.04 -1.13
N SER A 222 35.67 6.08 -0.06
CA SER A 222 34.21 6.29 -0.13
C SER A 222 33.74 7.05 1.10
N PHE A 223 32.63 7.77 0.97
CA PHE A 223 31.95 8.31 2.14
C PHE A 223 31.33 7.17 2.94
N VAL A 224 31.27 7.28 4.28
CA VAL A 224 30.67 6.22 5.12
C VAL A 224 29.19 5.98 4.81
N HIS A 225 28.52 6.99 4.25
CA HIS A 225 27.13 6.92 3.85
C HIS A 225 26.89 7.72 2.57
N ARG A 226 26.08 7.18 1.65
CA ARG A 226 25.73 7.85 0.38
C ARG A 226 25.19 9.27 0.57
N ARG A 227 24.40 9.50 1.63
CA ARG A 227 23.83 10.84 1.91
C ARG A 227 24.90 11.89 2.21
N PHE A 228 26.11 11.51 2.64
CA PHE A 228 27.22 12.45 2.83
C PHE A 228 27.79 12.88 1.47
N ALA A 229 27.92 11.96 0.52
CA ALA A 229 28.30 12.30 -0.85
C ALA A 229 27.28 13.29 -1.46
N GLU A 230 25.99 13.01 -1.30
CA GLU A 230 24.90 13.93 -1.72
C GLU A 230 24.99 15.29 -1.02
N PHE A 231 25.22 15.31 0.30
CA PHE A 231 25.37 16.54 1.07
C PHE A 231 26.53 17.41 0.55
N PHE A 232 27.72 16.83 0.38
CA PHE A 232 28.89 17.56 -0.11
C PHE A 232 28.72 18.00 -1.57
N ALA A 233 28.08 17.18 -2.41
CA ALA A 233 27.74 17.57 -3.78
C ALA A 233 26.76 18.76 -3.80
N VAL A 234 25.76 18.78 -2.93
CA VAL A 234 24.81 19.90 -2.80
C VAL A 234 25.50 21.16 -2.30
N ARG A 235 26.43 21.04 -1.34
CA ARG A 235 27.23 22.18 -0.87
C ARG A 235 28.02 22.82 -2.01
N ALA A 236 28.62 22.00 -2.86
CA ALA A 236 29.25 22.44 -4.10
C ALA A 236 28.31 23.22 -5.04
N LEU A 237 27.04 22.79 -5.17
CA LEU A 237 26.03 23.50 -5.97
C LEU A 237 25.58 24.81 -5.32
N LEU A 238 25.57 24.88 -3.99
CA LEU A 238 25.25 26.12 -3.25
C LEU A 238 26.36 27.15 -3.41
N ASP A 239 27.61 26.71 -3.33
CA ASP A 239 28.79 27.58 -3.49
C ASP A 239 28.95 28.05 -4.94
N ASN A 240 28.59 27.21 -5.92
CA ASN A 240 28.62 27.55 -7.34
C ASN A 240 27.36 27.10 -8.09
N PRO A 241 26.32 27.94 -8.16
CA PRO A 241 25.08 27.65 -8.88
C PRO A 241 25.25 27.35 -10.38
N ALA A 242 26.37 27.74 -11.01
CA ALA A 242 26.62 27.43 -12.42
C ALA A 242 26.84 25.93 -12.67
N LEU A 243 27.13 25.15 -11.62
CA LEU A 243 27.28 23.69 -11.69
C LEU A 243 25.94 22.94 -11.75
N VAL A 244 24.81 23.64 -11.54
CA VAL A 244 23.47 23.03 -11.51
C VAL A 244 23.08 22.53 -12.91
N ASN A 245 23.16 21.21 -13.11
CA ASN A 245 22.76 20.57 -14.36
C ASN A 245 21.27 20.22 -14.37
N ARG A 246 20.41 21.17 -14.78
CA ARG A 246 18.96 20.94 -14.91
C ARG A 246 18.59 19.78 -15.85
N ASN A 247 19.42 19.47 -16.84
CA ASN A 247 19.16 18.37 -17.80
C ASN A 247 19.27 16.99 -17.14
N ALA A 248 19.75 16.91 -15.90
CA ALA A 248 19.70 15.70 -15.08
C ALA A 248 18.27 15.34 -14.65
N ILE A 249 17.34 16.31 -14.55
CA ILE A 249 15.98 16.11 -14.02
C ILE A 249 15.13 15.13 -14.87
N PRO A 250 15.08 15.23 -16.22
CA PRO A 250 14.25 14.36 -17.04
C PRO A 250 14.87 12.96 -17.24
N THR A 251 16.01 12.70 -16.59
CA THR A 251 16.75 11.44 -16.65
C THR A 251 16.84 10.84 -15.26
N ASP A 252 16.96 9.52 -15.16
CA ASP A 252 17.24 8.87 -13.88
C ASP A 252 18.75 8.88 -13.59
N SER A 253 19.30 10.07 -13.42
CA SER A 253 20.73 10.27 -13.17
C SER A 253 21.01 10.45 -11.68
N ARG A 254 22.24 10.13 -11.25
CA ARG A 254 22.72 10.38 -9.87
C ARG A 254 22.57 11.85 -9.45
N TRP A 255 22.64 12.77 -10.40
CA TRP A 255 22.44 14.20 -10.16
C TRP A 255 20.98 14.54 -9.80
N ARG A 256 19.97 13.77 -10.24
CA ARG A 256 18.56 14.00 -9.91
C ARG A 256 18.33 14.01 -8.39
N ASP A 257 18.86 13.02 -7.67
CA ASP A 257 18.73 12.93 -6.22
C ASP A 257 19.46 14.09 -5.50
N GLY A 258 20.62 14.50 -6.02
CA GLY A 258 21.34 15.68 -5.53
C GLY A 258 20.52 16.96 -5.73
N LEU A 259 19.86 17.12 -6.88
CA LEU A 259 19.00 18.26 -7.17
C LEU A 259 17.76 18.31 -6.27
N VAL A 260 17.20 17.15 -5.90
CA VAL A 260 16.09 17.08 -4.93
C VAL A 260 16.51 17.68 -3.59
N VAL A 261 17.69 17.30 -3.08
CA VAL A 261 18.23 17.85 -1.82
C VAL A 261 18.57 19.33 -1.98
N TYR A 262 19.18 19.73 -3.10
CA TYR A 262 19.48 21.12 -3.42
C TYR A 262 18.24 22.02 -3.37
N CYS A 263 17.11 21.59 -3.95
CA CYS A 263 15.84 22.34 -3.90
C CYS A 263 15.35 22.61 -2.46
N GLY A 264 15.71 21.74 -1.50
CA GLY A 264 15.36 21.91 -0.09
C GLY A 264 16.13 23.03 0.63
N VAL A 265 17.25 23.50 0.08
CA VAL A 265 18.14 24.48 0.74
C VAL A 265 18.55 25.67 -0.11
N ALA A 266 18.45 25.56 -1.43
CA ALA A 266 18.87 26.61 -2.33
C ALA A 266 17.96 27.86 -2.26
N PRO A 267 18.47 29.04 -2.66
CA PRO A 267 17.66 30.25 -2.75
C PRO A 267 16.43 30.07 -3.64
N GLU A 268 15.32 30.70 -3.26
CA GLU A 268 14.02 30.57 -3.94
C GLU A 268 14.10 30.80 -5.46
N ALA A 269 14.91 31.76 -5.90
CA ALA A 269 15.08 32.07 -7.31
C ALA A 269 15.66 30.89 -8.12
N GLU A 270 16.65 30.16 -7.58
CA GLU A 270 17.24 29.02 -8.27
C GLU A 270 16.30 27.81 -8.25
N VAL A 271 15.63 27.59 -7.12
CA VAL A 271 14.64 26.51 -6.98
C VAL A 271 13.47 26.69 -7.93
N ARG A 272 13.00 27.93 -8.11
CA ARG A 272 11.97 28.25 -9.09
C ARG A 272 12.40 27.92 -10.51
N LYS A 273 13.63 28.22 -10.93
CA LYS A 273 14.14 27.87 -12.27
C LYS A 273 14.11 26.35 -12.53
N LEU A 274 14.42 25.54 -11.52
CA LEU A 274 14.36 24.07 -11.64
C LEU A 274 12.92 23.57 -11.71
N ALA A 275 12.00 24.17 -10.94
CA ALA A 275 10.58 23.89 -11.03
C ALA A 275 10.01 24.24 -12.43
N GLU A 276 10.36 25.42 -12.95
CA GLU A 276 9.96 25.90 -14.28
C GLU A 276 10.42 24.93 -15.36
N PHE A 277 11.69 24.51 -15.31
CA PHE A 277 12.24 23.57 -16.28
C PHE A 277 11.52 22.21 -16.24
N ALA A 278 11.26 21.68 -15.05
CA ALA A 278 10.53 20.43 -14.89
C ALA A 278 9.09 20.56 -15.42
N TRP A 279 8.42 21.68 -15.13
CA TRP A 279 7.06 21.95 -15.61
C TRP A 279 7.00 22.09 -17.14
N GLN A 280 7.89 22.88 -17.75
CA GLN A 280 7.96 23.03 -19.22
C GLN A 280 8.18 21.70 -19.92
N THR A 281 9.01 20.82 -19.33
CA THR A 281 9.19 19.47 -19.84
C THR A 281 7.90 18.64 -19.73
N ILE A 282 7.15 18.76 -18.64
CA ILE A 282 5.85 18.07 -18.49
C ILE A 282 4.84 18.59 -19.54
N GLU A 283 4.76 19.89 -19.76
CA GLU A 283 3.88 20.49 -20.77
C GLU A 283 4.20 19.97 -22.16
N GLN A 284 5.48 19.90 -22.53
CA GLN A 284 5.92 19.40 -23.84
C GLN A 284 5.43 17.96 -24.13
N TYR A 285 5.38 17.09 -23.13
CA TYR A 285 4.97 15.68 -23.30
C TYR A 285 3.58 15.39 -22.70
N THR A 286 2.74 16.42 -22.48
CA THR A 286 1.42 16.23 -21.86
C THR A 286 0.50 15.36 -22.72
N GLU A 287 0.52 15.53 -24.04
CA GLU A 287 -0.30 14.72 -24.94
C GLU A 287 0.06 13.22 -24.86
N ALA A 288 1.35 12.89 -24.96
CA ALA A 288 1.85 11.52 -24.79
C ALA A 288 1.51 10.95 -23.40
N LEU A 289 1.62 11.76 -22.35
CA LEU A 289 1.30 11.37 -20.98
C LEU A 289 -0.19 11.01 -20.85
N VAL A 290 -1.09 11.86 -21.38
CA VAL A 290 -2.55 11.64 -21.39
C VAL A 290 -2.93 10.45 -22.26
N ALA A 291 -2.27 10.26 -23.40
CA ALA A 291 -2.46 9.11 -24.29
C ALA A 291 -1.98 7.79 -23.66
N GLY A 292 -1.11 7.84 -22.65
CA GLY A 292 -0.52 6.66 -22.01
C GLY A 292 0.71 6.12 -22.76
N GLU A 293 1.35 6.95 -23.57
CA GLU A 293 2.57 6.65 -24.34
C GLU A 293 3.80 6.80 -23.44
N ILE A 294 3.93 5.87 -22.49
CA ILE A 294 4.91 5.94 -21.39
C ILE A 294 6.35 6.14 -21.86
N ARG A 295 6.72 5.58 -23.02
CA ARG A 295 8.07 5.70 -23.58
C ARG A 295 8.39 7.14 -23.97
N GLU A 296 7.47 7.79 -24.66
CA GLU A 296 7.61 9.18 -25.11
C GLU A 296 7.47 10.14 -23.93
N ALA A 297 6.55 9.84 -23.01
CA ALA A 297 6.32 10.62 -21.80
C ALA A 297 7.36 10.40 -20.67
N ARG A 298 8.43 9.60 -20.89
CA ARG A 298 9.40 9.24 -19.84
C ARG A 298 10.03 10.46 -19.17
N ALA A 299 10.41 11.46 -19.96
CA ALA A 299 10.97 12.72 -19.47
C ALA A 299 10.00 13.44 -18.52
N ALA A 300 8.72 13.55 -18.91
CA ALA A 300 7.68 14.16 -18.08
C ALA A 300 7.40 13.36 -16.80
N ILE A 301 7.44 12.02 -16.86
CA ILE A 301 7.28 11.17 -15.67
C ILE A 301 8.40 11.44 -14.66
N HIS A 302 9.65 11.50 -15.10
CA HIS A 302 10.80 11.81 -14.24
C HIS A 302 10.73 13.22 -13.67
N CYS A 303 10.32 14.21 -14.48
CA CYS A 303 10.05 15.57 -14.01
C CYS A 303 8.92 15.62 -12.97
N LEU A 304 7.83 14.87 -13.15
CA LEU A 304 6.73 14.85 -12.18
C LEU A 304 7.16 14.22 -10.85
N ARG A 305 7.97 13.16 -10.90
CA ARG A 305 8.57 12.55 -9.70
C ARG A 305 9.56 13.49 -9.03
N PHE A 306 10.40 14.17 -9.80
CA PHE A 306 11.29 15.21 -9.28
C PHE A 306 10.49 16.30 -8.56
N LEU A 307 9.42 16.81 -9.17
CA LEU A 307 8.54 17.79 -8.53
C LEU A 307 7.96 17.25 -7.23
N ARG A 308 7.48 15.99 -7.23
CA ARG A 308 6.95 15.32 -6.04
C ARG A 308 7.99 15.26 -4.93
N ASP A 309 9.21 14.85 -5.25
CA ASP A 309 10.25 14.61 -4.24
C ASP A 309 10.84 15.92 -3.71
N ALA A 310 11.04 16.91 -4.57
CA ALA A 310 11.72 18.17 -4.23
C ALA A 310 10.80 19.24 -3.62
N PHE A 311 9.51 19.27 -3.96
CA PHE A 311 8.64 20.42 -3.64
C PHE A 311 7.51 20.12 -2.66
N GLN A 312 7.43 18.90 -2.11
CA GLN A 312 6.44 18.54 -1.08
C GLN A 312 6.45 19.50 0.13
N SER A 313 7.61 20.05 0.48
CA SER A 313 7.82 20.93 1.63
C SER A 313 7.88 22.42 1.27
N ARG A 314 7.82 22.76 -0.01
CA ARG A 314 8.12 24.09 -0.55
C ARG A 314 7.16 24.43 -1.70
N LEU A 315 5.87 24.33 -1.40
CA LEU A 315 4.80 24.46 -2.40
C LEU A 315 4.74 25.89 -2.98
N GLU A 316 5.22 26.89 -2.23
CA GLU A 316 5.36 28.27 -2.69
C GLU A 316 6.23 28.41 -3.95
N SER A 317 7.21 27.51 -4.14
CA SER A 317 8.09 27.53 -5.31
C SER A 317 7.41 27.04 -6.58
N ILE A 318 6.26 26.36 -6.47
CA ILE A 318 5.48 25.88 -7.61
C ILE A 318 4.15 26.63 -7.80
N GLU A 319 3.84 27.59 -6.93
CA GLU A 319 2.51 28.20 -6.85
C GLU A 319 2.04 28.83 -8.17
N TYR A 320 2.94 29.41 -8.98
CA TYR A 320 2.60 30.07 -10.25
C TYR A 320 2.07 29.13 -11.34
N PHE A 321 2.37 27.83 -11.28
CA PHE A 321 1.85 26.81 -12.20
C PHE A 321 1.05 25.70 -11.50
N ARG A 322 0.89 25.81 -10.18
CA ARG A 322 0.28 24.76 -9.35
C ARG A 322 -1.15 24.44 -9.75
N GLU A 323 -1.93 25.43 -10.19
CA GLU A 323 -3.30 25.19 -10.65
C GLU A 323 -3.32 24.39 -11.97
N ALA A 324 -2.45 24.73 -12.92
CA ALA A 324 -2.31 23.98 -14.18
C ALA A 324 -1.84 22.54 -13.93
N LEU A 325 -0.85 22.36 -13.07
CA LEU A 325 -0.40 21.04 -12.60
C LEU A 325 -1.53 20.27 -11.92
N SER A 326 -2.38 20.95 -11.14
CA SER A 326 -3.52 20.36 -10.45
C SER A 326 -4.57 19.81 -11.41
N ILE A 327 -4.89 20.57 -12.47
CA ILE A 327 -5.80 20.13 -13.54
C ILE A 327 -5.24 18.88 -14.21
N LEU A 328 -3.97 18.93 -14.64
CA LEU A 328 -3.31 17.80 -15.30
C LEU A 328 -3.35 16.54 -14.43
N ILE A 329 -2.92 16.62 -13.17
CA ILE A 329 -2.90 15.46 -12.26
C ILE A 329 -4.30 14.86 -12.08
N VAL A 330 -5.32 15.70 -11.89
CA VAL A 330 -6.71 15.24 -11.72
C VAL A 330 -7.24 14.58 -12.99
N ASP A 331 -6.84 15.05 -14.16
CA ASP A 331 -7.24 14.46 -15.44
C ASP A 331 -6.53 13.14 -15.69
N LEU A 332 -5.23 13.06 -15.42
CA LEU A 332 -4.46 11.82 -15.52
C LEU A 332 -5.00 10.71 -14.60
N ILE A 333 -5.39 11.03 -13.35
CA ILE A 333 -6.01 10.06 -12.44
C ILE A 333 -7.32 9.50 -13.02
N GLY A 334 -8.10 10.36 -13.68
CA GLY A 334 -9.34 9.99 -14.36
C GLY A 334 -9.14 9.37 -15.75
N GLY A 335 -7.92 9.38 -16.27
CA GLY A 335 -7.57 8.88 -17.60
C GLY A 335 -7.71 7.37 -17.74
N LYS A 336 -7.66 6.88 -18.98
CA LYS A 336 -7.78 5.44 -19.27
C LYS A 336 -6.57 4.65 -18.76
N GLU A 337 -5.36 5.15 -19.00
CA GLU A 337 -4.13 4.44 -18.68
C GLU A 337 -3.84 4.43 -17.17
N LEU A 338 -3.83 3.23 -16.59
CA LEU A 338 -3.70 3.06 -15.14
C LEU A 338 -2.31 3.42 -14.60
N LEU A 339 -1.24 3.18 -15.36
CA LEU A 339 0.13 3.53 -14.92
C LEU A 339 0.28 5.05 -14.78
N THR A 340 -0.20 5.81 -15.77
CA THR A 340 -0.18 7.27 -15.68
C THR A 340 -1.06 7.78 -14.54
N ALA A 341 -2.25 7.19 -14.35
CA ALA A 341 -3.10 7.52 -13.21
C ALA A 341 -2.42 7.26 -11.87
N LYS A 342 -1.67 6.16 -11.74
CA LYS A 342 -0.87 5.85 -10.54
C LYS A 342 0.22 6.89 -10.32
N ILE A 343 0.98 7.23 -11.35
CA ILE A 343 2.04 8.25 -11.28
C ILE A 343 1.46 9.61 -10.88
N ALA A 344 0.32 10.00 -11.45
CA ALA A 344 -0.39 11.21 -11.07
C ALA A 344 -0.91 11.16 -9.62
N ALA A 345 -1.40 10.01 -9.16
CA ALA A 345 -1.79 9.82 -7.76
C ALA A 345 -0.60 9.99 -6.80
N GLU A 346 0.63 9.66 -7.22
CA GLU A 346 1.85 9.91 -6.43
C GLU A 346 2.09 11.41 -6.20
N ALA A 347 1.71 12.24 -7.17
CA ALA A 347 1.88 13.69 -7.15
C ALA A 347 0.72 14.47 -6.50
N LEU A 348 -0.30 13.80 -5.94
CA LEU A 348 -1.39 14.43 -5.18
C LEU A 348 -0.97 15.38 -4.03
N PRO A 349 0.21 15.25 -3.39
CA PRO A 349 0.64 16.23 -2.40
C PRO A 349 0.88 17.62 -2.98
N LEU A 350 1.30 17.70 -4.26
CA LEU A 350 1.66 18.95 -4.92
C LEU A 350 0.45 19.82 -5.30
N VAL A 351 -0.71 19.20 -5.52
CA VAL A 351 -1.88 19.92 -6.05
C VAL A 351 -2.56 20.79 -5.00
N THR A 352 -3.45 21.68 -5.45
CA THR A 352 -4.28 22.49 -4.56
C THR A 352 -5.21 21.62 -3.71
N PRO A 353 -5.62 22.03 -2.49
CA PRO A 353 -6.47 21.22 -1.61
C PRO A 353 -7.77 20.73 -2.27
N LYS A 354 -8.42 21.61 -3.03
CA LYS A 354 -9.64 21.28 -3.80
C LYS A 354 -9.37 20.21 -4.86
N ALA A 355 -8.31 20.37 -5.66
CA ALA A 355 -7.94 19.40 -6.69
C ALA A 355 -7.52 18.08 -6.07
N ARG A 356 -6.84 18.10 -4.91
CA ARG A 356 -6.47 16.91 -4.15
C ARG A 356 -7.69 16.07 -3.77
N THR A 357 -8.72 16.71 -3.22
CA THR A 357 -10.00 16.06 -2.90
C THR A 357 -10.65 15.43 -4.13
N ILE A 358 -10.65 16.13 -5.26
CA ILE A 358 -11.19 15.60 -6.53
C ILE A 358 -10.36 14.41 -7.00
N GLY A 359 -9.04 14.50 -6.96
CA GLY A 359 -8.10 13.44 -7.35
C GLY A 359 -8.26 12.18 -6.50
N ILE A 360 -8.36 12.33 -5.17
CA ILE A 360 -8.62 11.20 -4.24
C ILE A 360 -9.95 10.53 -4.58
N LYS A 361 -11.02 11.32 -4.78
CA LYS A 361 -12.34 10.78 -5.17
C LYS A 361 -12.28 10.04 -6.50
N LYS A 362 -11.62 10.61 -7.51
CA LYS A 362 -11.44 9.96 -8.82
C LYS A 362 -10.67 8.64 -8.66
N ALA A 363 -9.55 8.64 -7.94
CA ALA A 363 -8.74 7.44 -7.69
C ALA A 363 -9.58 6.31 -7.06
N PHE A 364 -10.38 6.62 -6.04
CA PHE A 364 -11.21 5.60 -5.37
C PHE A 364 -12.41 5.17 -6.21
N SER A 365 -13.00 6.08 -7.00
CA SER A 365 -14.13 5.75 -7.88
C SER A 365 -13.78 4.73 -8.97
N ARG A 366 -12.50 4.61 -9.35
CA ARG A 366 -12.03 3.58 -10.29
C ARG A 366 -12.09 2.17 -9.71
N ASN A 367 -12.24 2.02 -8.38
CA ASN A 367 -12.30 0.72 -7.70
C ASN A 367 -11.08 -0.19 -7.98
N ILE A 368 -9.90 0.42 -8.19
CA ILE A 368 -8.64 -0.28 -8.42
C ILE A 368 -7.78 -0.14 -7.15
N SER A 369 -7.64 -1.24 -6.39
CA SER A 369 -6.94 -1.22 -5.09
C SER A 369 -5.53 -0.63 -5.19
N TRP A 370 -4.79 -0.91 -6.27
CA TRP A 370 -3.45 -0.36 -6.45
C TRP A 370 -3.43 1.17 -6.53
N LEU A 371 -4.33 1.77 -7.33
CA LEU A 371 -4.43 3.22 -7.47
C LEU A 371 -4.92 3.88 -6.18
N SER A 372 -5.95 3.29 -5.54
CA SER A 372 -6.48 3.78 -4.27
C SER A 372 -5.44 3.72 -3.15
N GLU A 373 -4.67 2.64 -3.07
CA GLU A 373 -3.57 2.53 -2.09
C GLU A 373 -2.49 3.56 -2.35
N THR A 374 -2.13 3.82 -3.62
CA THR A 374 -1.18 4.88 -3.97
C THR A 374 -1.69 6.25 -3.54
N ALA A 375 -2.93 6.61 -3.89
CA ALA A 375 -3.52 7.89 -3.49
C ALA A 375 -3.58 8.06 -1.97
N LEU A 376 -3.99 7.00 -1.24
CA LEU A 376 -4.00 7.01 0.22
C LEU A 376 -2.59 7.18 0.80
N ARG A 377 -1.58 6.51 0.22
CA ARG A 377 -0.19 6.61 0.68
C ARG A 377 0.38 8.00 0.43
N SER A 378 0.09 8.61 -0.71
CA SER A 378 0.58 9.95 -1.01
C SER A 378 0.00 11.01 -0.08
N CYS A 379 -1.25 10.84 0.34
CA CYS A 379 -1.91 11.81 1.20
C CYS A 379 -1.64 11.63 2.70
N ARG A 380 -0.96 10.55 3.11
CA ARG A 380 -0.80 10.20 4.54
C ARG A 380 0.09 11.15 5.34
N HIS A 381 0.93 11.93 4.67
CA HIS A 381 1.86 12.88 5.30
C HIS A 381 1.29 14.29 5.42
N LEU A 382 0.07 14.51 4.93
CA LEU A 382 -0.59 15.81 4.98
C LEU A 382 -1.15 16.02 6.39
N ALA A 383 -0.80 17.16 6.99
CA ALA A 383 -1.27 17.54 8.32
C ALA A 383 -2.82 17.62 8.35
N GLU A 384 -3.41 18.21 7.29
CA GLU A 384 -4.84 18.38 7.16
C GLU A 384 -5.37 17.84 5.82
N LEU A 385 -6.55 17.22 5.89
CA LEU A 385 -7.33 16.79 4.74
C LEU A 385 -8.71 17.41 4.83
N GLU A 386 -9.24 17.85 3.68
CA GLU A 386 -10.62 18.32 3.61
C GLU A 386 -11.59 17.19 4.00
N SER A 387 -12.68 17.53 4.69
CA SER A 387 -13.69 16.55 5.14
C SER A 387 -14.20 15.65 4.02
N GLN A 388 -14.33 16.19 2.81
CA GLN A 388 -14.73 15.44 1.62
C GLN A 388 -13.71 14.38 1.17
N ALA A 389 -12.42 14.62 1.39
CA ALA A 389 -11.36 13.64 1.13
C ALA A 389 -11.38 12.54 2.20
N VAL A 390 -11.56 12.93 3.47
CA VAL A 390 -11.73 11.98 4.58
C VAL A 390 -12.92 11.06 4.35
N ASP A 391 -14.06 11.60 3.90
CA ASP A 391 -15.25 10.83 3.54
C ASP A 391 -14.98 9.84 2.39
N ALA A 392 -14.19 10.24 1.39
CA ALA A 392 -13.80 9.36 0.29
C ALA A 392 -12.91 8.21 0.78
N ILE A 393 -11.95 8.50 1.66
CA ILE A 393 -11.07 7.48 2.27
C ILE A 393 -11.90 6.52 3.13
N LEU A 394 -12.80 7.05 3.94
CA LEU A 394 -13.72 6.24 4.73
C LEU A 394 -14.55 5.33 3.82
N TRP A 395 -15.13 5.86 2.76
CA TRP A 395 -15.90 5.09 1.78
C TRP A 395 -15.07 3.98 1.13
N TYR A 396 -13.83 4.28 0.72
CA TYR A 396 -12.92 3.27 0.18
C TYR A 396 -12.64 2.16 1.20
N THR A 397 -12.27 2.51 2.44
CA THR A 397 -11.95 1.50 3.46
C THR A 397 -13.13 0.58 3.81
N GLN A 398 -14.36 1.11 3.74
CA GLN A 398 -15.59 0.36 3.98
C GLN A 398 -15.98 -0.55 2.82
N THR A 399 -15.63 -0.16 1.58
CA THR A 399 -15.95 -0.94 0.36
C THR A 399 -14.95 -2.04 0.06
N LEU A 400 -13.81 -2.09 0.77
CA LEU A 400 -12.83 -3.16 0.63
C LEU A 400 -13.44 -4.55 0.91
N PRO A 401 -13.23 -5.54 0.03
CA PRO A 401 -13.59 -6.93 0.30
C PRO A 401 -12.98 -7.41 1.62
N THR A 402 -13.69 -8.23 2.40
CA THR A 402 -13.25 -8.71 3.72
C THR A 402 -11.84 -9.31 3.70
N THR A 403 -11.54 -10.12 2.68
CA THR A 403 -10.22 -10.75 2.51
C THR A 403 -9.13 -9.73 2.23
N ALA A 404 -9.39 -8.74 1.35
CA ALA A 404 -8.48 -7.65 1.05
C ALA A 404 -8.24 -6.79 2.31
N PHE A 405 -9.31 -6.40 3.00
CA PHE A 405 -9.25 -5.66 4.25
C PHE A 405 -8.42 -6.38 5.33
N LEU A 406 -8.66 -7.67 5.57
CA LEU A 406 -7.89 -8.41 6.57
C LEU A 406 -6.41 -8.51 6.20
N LYS A 407 -6.10 -8.69 4.90
CA LYS A 407 -4.73 -8.76 4.40
C LYS A 407 -4.01 -7.41 4.49
N SER A 408 -4.71 -6.31 4.21
CA SER A 408 -4.15 -4.96 4.24
C SER A 408 -4.31 -4.25 5.58
N PHE A 409 -4.96 -4.87 6.58
CA PHE A 409 -5.33 -4.21 7.84
C PHE A 409 -4.15 -3.53 8.52
N SER A 410 -3.01 -4.22 8.64
CA SER A 410 -1.82 -3.66 9.29
C SER A 410 -1.29 -2.44 8.57
N ASP A 411 -1.31 -2.49 7.23
CA ASP A 411 -0.74 -1.45 6.37
C ASP A 411 -1.68 -0.24 6.29
N LEU A 412 -2.99 -0.46 6.29
CA LEU A 412 -4.01 0.58 6.38
C LEU A 412 -4.06 1.21 7.78
N ASP A 413 -4.09 0.43 8.86
CA ASP A 413 -4.05 0.97 10.23
C ASP A 413 -2.81 1.82 10.44
N PHE A 414 -1.68 1.37 9.88
CA PHE A 414 -0.43 2.14 9.88
C PHE A 414 -0.52 3.40 9.03
N SER A 415 -1.12 3.35 7.83
CA SER A 415 -1.24 4.52 6.95
C SER A 415 -2.21 5.57 7.50
N LEU A 416 -3.30 5.14 8.13
CA LEU A 416 -4.30 6.01 8.77
C LEU A 416 -3.81 6.58 10.10
N SER A 417 -2.75 6.03 10.70
CA SER A 417 -2.16 6.57 11.92
C SER A 417 -1.24 7.77 11.69
N LEU A 418 -1.07 8.21 10.44
CA LEU A 418 -0.03 9.17 10.06
C LEU A 418 -0.50 10.61 10.02
N SER A 419 -1.81 10.80 9.90
CA SER A 419 -2.45 12.11 9.85
C SER A 419 -3.55 12.14 10.90
N ASP A 420 -3.59 13.21 11.69
CA ASP A 420 -4.65 13.41 12.70
C ASP A 420 -6.03 13.49 12.05
N SER A 421 -6.11 14.03 10.83
CA SER A 421 -7.33 14.07 10.02
C SER A 421 -7.91 12.68 9.71
N LEU A 422 -7.08 11.63 9.77
CA LEU A 422 -7.47 10.24 9.52
C LEU A 422 -7.72 9.43 10.79
N GLN A 423 -7.60 10.05 11.97
CA GLN A 423 -7.82 9.36 13.26
C GLN A 423 -9.23 8.78 13.36
N GLN A 424 -10.25 9.51 12.88
CA GLN A 424 -11.63 9.02 12.86
C GLN A 424 -11.77 7.79 11.95
N VAL A 425 -11.19 7.83 10.75
CA VAL A 425 -11.18 6.70 9.81
C VAL A 425 -10.47 5.51 10.42
N ARG A 426 -9.35 5.72 11.12
CA ARG A 426 -8.60 4.68 11.83
C ARG A 426 -9.44 4.00 12.91
N LEU A 427 -10.17 4.78 13.72
CA LEU A 427 -11.04 4.24 14.76
C LEU A 427 -12.14 3.36 14.16
N ILE A 428 -12.78 3.81 13.08
CA ILE A 428 -13.79 3.03 12.35
C ILE A 428 -13.18 1.76 11.76
N HIS A 429 -12.01 1.87 11.13
CA HIS A 429 -11.27 0.75 10.57
C HIS A 429 -10.92 -0.30 11.64
N ARG A 430 -10.54 0.12 12.86
CA ARG A 430 -10.29 -0.77 14.00
C ARG A 430 -11.57 -1.42 14.53
N SER A 431 -12.66 -0.67 14.64
CA SER A 431 -13.94 -1.22 15.05
C SER A 431 -14.43 -2.28 14.06
N ASP A 432 -14.21 -2.10 12.76
CA ASP A 432 -14.58 -3.09 11.73
C ASP A 432 -13.84 -4.42 11.92
N ARG A 433 -12.56 -4.38 12.33
CA ARG A 433 -11.80 -5.61 12.61
C ARG A 433 -12.28 -6.30 13.88
N ILE A 434 -12.48 -5.54 14.95
CA ILE A 434 -13.01 -6.09 16.22
C ILE A 434 -14.38 -6.71 15.97
N TRP A 435 -15.20 -6.06 15.15
CA TRP A 435 -16.51 -6.56 14.74
C TRP A 435 -16.43 -7.88 13.99
N LEU A 436 -15.55 -7.99 12.99
CA LEU A 436 -15.34 -9.26 12.29
C LEU A 436 -14.89 -10.38 13.23
N LEU A 437 -14.04 -10.07 14.22
CA LEU A 437 -13.62 -11.03 15.24
C LEU A 437 -14.78 -11.48 16.13
N ILE A 438 -15.63 -10.55 16.58
CA ILE A 438 -16.84 -10.86 17.36
C ILE A 438 -17.77 -11.77 16.55
N LEU A 439 -18.01 -11.44 15.27
CA LEU A 439 -18.84 -12.28 14.39
C LEU A 439 -18.24 -13.69 14.22
N TRP A 440 -16.93 -13.80 14.07
CA TRP A 440 -16.24 -15.09 13.98
C TRP A 440 -16.35 -15.91 15.27
N ILE A 441 -16.22 -15.27 16.43
CA ILE A 441 -16.38 -15.93 17.74
C ILE A 441 -17.82 -16.40 17.90
N LEU A 442 -18.82 -15.53 17.66
CA LEU A 442 -20.24 -15.88 17.72
C LEU A 442 -20.56 -17.04 16.79
N PHE A 443 -20.05 -17.00 15.55
CA PHE A 443 -20.22 -18.08 14.58
C PHE A 443 -19.60 -19.39 15.06
N SER A 444 -18.37 -19.35 15.59
CA SER A 444 -17.68 -20.53 16.11
C SER A 444 -18.40 -21.13 17.31
N THR A 445 -18.88 -20.28 18.23
CA THR A 445 -19.68 -20.70 19.39
C THR A 445 -20.98 -21.35 18.96
N LEU A 446 -21.68 -20.78 17.98
CA LEU A 446 -22.89 -21.38 17.40
C LEU A 446 -22.59 -22.72 16.75
N LEU A 447 -21.47 -22.86 16.05
CA LEU A 447 -21.05 -24.12 15.42
C LEU A 447 -20.72 -25.19 16.46
N VAL A 448 -20.03 -24.85 17.55
CA VAL A 448 -19.74 -25.75 18.68
C VAL A 448 -21.02 -26.15 19.41
N TYR A 449 -21.86 -25.18 19.76
CA TYR A 449 -23.17 -25.41 20.38
C TYR A 449 -24.03 -26.35 19.52
N ARG A 450 -24.02 -26.13 18.20
CA ARG A 450 -24.70 -26.98 17.24
C ARG A 450 -24.09 -28.38 17.19
N ALA A 451 -22.77 -28.53 17.15
CA ALA A 451 -22.13 -29.86 17.17
C ALA A 451 -22.53 -30.67 18.41
N VAL A 452 -22.66 -30.00 19.57
CA VAL A 452 -23.14 -30.60 20.82
C VAL A 452 -24.61 -31.00 20.76
N LEU A 453 -25.49 -30.15 20.19
CA LEU A 453 -26.92 -30.46 20.05
C LEU A 453 -27.23 -31.49 18.95
N THR A 454 -26.44 -31.50 17.88
CA THR A 454 -26.57 -32.44 16.76
C THR A 454 -26.27 -33.88 17.21
N TYR A 455 -25.43 -34.03 18.25
CA TYR A 455 -25.24 -35.28 18.95
C TYR A 455 -26.51 -35.74 19.73
N ALA A 456 -27.53 -34.89 19.85
CA ALA A 456 -28.69 -35.11 20.72
C ALA A 456 -30.07 -35.25 20.03
N ASN A 457 -30.35 -34.75 18.80
CA ASN A 457 -31.55 -35.13 17.99
C ASN A 457 -31.64 -34.47 16.58
N ASN A 458 -32.53 -35.06 15.74
CA ASN A 458 -32.80 -34.86 14.30
C ASN A 458 -32.63 -33.45 13.70
N LEU A 459 -31.86 -33.38 12.60
CA LEU A 459 -31.28 -32.19 11.92
C LEU A 459 -32.17 -31.57 10.81
N PHE A 460 -33.29 -32.20 10.42
CA PHE A 460 -34.06 -31.84 9.21
C PHE A 460 -34.70 -30.44 9.20
N PHE A 461 -35.32 -30.00 10.30
CA PHE A 461 -36.05 -28.72 10.33
C PHE A 461 -35.09 -27.50 10.39
N ASP A 462 -33.88 -27.70 10.90
CA ASP A 462 -32.89 -26.64 11.11
C ASP A 462 -32.23 -26.17 9.82
N ALA A 463 -32.15 -27.04 8.81
CA ALA A 463 -31.61 -26.70 7.50
C ALA A 463 -32.57 -25.87 6.65
N VAL A 464 -33.87 -26.14 6.72
CA VAL A 464 -34.90 -25.34 6.04
C VAL A 464 -34.95 -23.93 6.63
N PHE A 465 -34.87 -23.81 7.95
CA PHE A 465 -34.86 -22.52 8.63
C PHE A 465 -33.58 -21.71 8.38
N PHE A 466 -32.41 -22.37 8.35
CA PHE A 466 -31.16 -21.72 8.00
C PHE A 466 -31.14 -21.26 6.53
N PHE A 467 -31.72 -22.04 5.62
CA PHE A 467 -31.87 -21.66 4.22
C PHE A 467 -32.79 -20.45 4.05
N ILE A 468 -33.93 -20.40 4.76
CA ILE A 468 -34.83 -19.24 4.76
C ILE A 468 -34.12 -18.02 5.35
N SER A 469 -33.36 -18.17 6.42
CA SER A 469 -32.60 -17.08 7.05
C SER A 469 -31.51 -16.54 6.13
N ALA A 470 -30.83 -17.42 5.41
CA ALA A 470 -29.76 -17.04 4.49
C ALA A 470 -30.29 -16.52 3.15
N PHE A 471 -31.44 -17.02 2.68
CA PHE A 471 -32.21 -16.48 1.55
C PHE A 471 -32.79 -15.10 1.87
N PHE A 472 -33.36 -14.89 3.06
CA PHE A 472 -33.78 -13.55 3.53
C PHE A 472 -32.58 -12.64 3.72
N GLY A 473 -31.44 -13.14 4.21
CA GLY A 473 -30.18 -12.41 4.22
C GLY A 473 -29.78 -11.94 2.82
N GLU A 474 -29.89 -12.81 1.82
CA GLU A 474 -29.55 -12.48 0.43
C GLU A 474 -30.60 -11.57 -0.25
N VAL A 475 -31.90 -11.73 0.04
CA VAL A 475 -32.99 -10.86 -0.45
C VAL A 475 -32.89 -9.49 0.18
N ILE A 476 -32.57 -9.38 1.48
CA ILE A 476 -32.31 -8.11 2.16
C ILE A 476 -31.06 -7.46 1.55
N LEU A 477 -29.98 -8.22 1.30
CA LEU A 477 -28.78 -7.73 0.62
C LEU A 477 -29.05 -7.32 -0.84
N CYS A 478 -29.94 -8.01 -1.56
CA CYS A 478 -30.34 -7.68 -2.93
C CYS A 478 -31.28 -6.46 -2.97
N TYR A 479 -32.21 -6.35 -2.03
CA TYR A 479 -33.05 -5.16 -1.82
C TYR A 479 -32.19 -3.93 -1.54
N PHE A 480 -31.07 -4.13 -0.85
CA PHE A 480 -30.04 -3.12 -0.64
C PHE A 480 -29.07 -2.93 -1.84
N LYS A 481 -29.04 -3.81 -2.85
CA LYS A 481 -28.29 -3.60 -4.12
C LYS A 481 -29.08 -2.82 -5.18
N ILE A 482 -30.41 -2.75 -5.08
CA ILE A 482 -31.29 -1.98 -6.00
C ILE A 482 -30.88 -0.50 -6.18
N PRO A 483 -30.37 0.23 -5.15
CA PRO A 483 -29.90 1.61 -5.31
C PRO A 483 -28.72 1.77 -6.28
N ASN A 484 -27.80 0.80 -6.34
CA ASN A 484 -26.66 0.83 -7.28
C ASN A 484 -27.10 0.64 -8.75
N LEU A 485 -28.20 -0.08 -8.98
CA LEU A 485 -28.83 -0.21 -10.31
C LEU A 485 -29.61 1.07 -10.69
N LEU A 486 -30.27 1.72 -9.73
CA LEU A 486 -30.98 2.99 -9.95
C LEU A 486 -30.01 4.16 -10.17
N GLN A 487 -28.83 4.16 -9.54
CA GLN A 487 -27.79 5.18 -9.72
C GLN A 487 -27.14 5.09 -11.11
N LYS A 488 -27.09 3.90 -11.72
CA LYS A 488 -26.63 3.68 -13.09
C LYS A 488 -27.61 4.22 -14.16
N ASN A 489 -28.87 4.46 -13.78
CA ASN A 489 -29.97 4.88 -14.67
C ASN A 489 -30.47 6.33 -14.42
N ASN A 490 -29.68 7.21 -13.78
CA ASN A 490 -30.02 8.64 -13.60
C ASN A 490 -31.39 8.95 -12.95
N PHE A 491 -31.93 8.06 -12.11
CA PHE A 491 -33.19 8.33 -11.42
C PHE A 491 -33.00 9.31 -10.26
N LYS A 492 -33.55 10.53 -10.38
CA LYS A 492 -33.52 11.58 -9.34
C LYS A 492 -34.56 11.30 -8.24
N ILE A 493 -34.19 10.50 -7.23
CA ILE A 493 -34.96 10.42 -5.96
C ILE A 493 -34.21 11.24 -4.90
N THR A 494 -34.73 12.41 -4.55
CA THR A 494 -33.94 13.49 -3.93
C THR A 494 -33.82 13.48 -2.40
N ARG A 495 -34.48 12.58 -1.65
CA ARG A 495 -34.45 12.66 -0.16
C ARG A 495 -34.25 11.37 0.65
N LEU A 496 -34.46 10.18 0.09
CA LEU A 496 -34.13 8.91 0.77
C LEU A 496 -32.67 8.37 0.65
N PRO A 497 -31.81 8.77 -0.31
CA PRO A 497 -30.57 8.03 -0.57
C PRO A 497 -29.54 8.05 0.56
N ARG A 498 -29.34 9.17 1.26
CA ARG A 498 -28.18 9.32 2.17
C ARG A 498 -28.17 8.36 3.37
N TYR A 499 -29.34 7.90 3.83
CA TYR A 499 -29.44 6.98 4.97
C TYR A 499 -29.45 5.52 4.52
N MET A 500 -30.16 5.19 3.43
CA MET A 500 -30.20 3.84 2.88
C MET A 500 -28.85 3.45 2.27
N ASP A 501 -28.17 4.38 1.59
CA ASP A 501 -26.85 4.16 1.01
C ASP A 501 -25.79 3.84 2.10
N LYS A 502 -25.94 4.35 3.33
CA LYS A 502 -25.06 3.94 4.45
C LYS A 502 -25.34 2.52 4.96
N ILE A 503 -26.56 2.02 4.82
CA ILE A 503 -26.99 0.68 5.29
C ILE A 503 -26.76 -0.39 4.22
N THR A 504 -26.77 -0.03 2.93
CA THR A 504 -26.55 -0.96 1.81
C THR A 504 -25.08 -1.30 1.58
N ARG A 505 -24.16 -0.47 2.11
CA ARG A 505 -22.69 -0.56 1.99
C ARG A 505 -22.05 -1.61 2.91
N TYR A 506 -22.74 -2.71 3.22
CA TYR A 506 -22.12 -3.82 3.95
C TYR A 506 -21.17 -4.59 3.04
N ARG A 507 -20.00 -4.94 3.59
CA ARG A 507 -18.88 -5.61 2.91
C ARG A 507 -19.33 -6.70 1.95
N THR A 508 -18.97 -6.55 0.68
CA THR A 508 -19.17 -7.56 -0.39
C THR A 508 -18.54 -8.92 -0.06
N GLY A 509 -17.53 -8.98 0.83
CA GLY A 509 -16.99 -10.24 1.32
C GLY A 509 -17.94 -11.05 2.21
N PHE A 510 -18.96 -10.40 2.80
CA PHE A 510 -20.06 -11.07 3.49
C PHE A 510 -20.88 -11.94 2.53
N ASP A 511 -20.99 -11.53 1.26
CA ASP A 511 -21.73 -12.24 0.20
C ASP A 511 -21.07 -13.61 -0.12
N VAL A 512 -19.73 -13.68 -0.18
CA VAL A 512 -19.01 -14.94 -0.46
C VAL A 512 -19.04 -15.89 0.75
N SER A 513 -18.84 -15.36 1.96
CA SER A 513 -18.93 -16.16 3.19
C SER A 513 -20.35 -16.69 3.41
N ILE A 514 -21.37 -15.88 3.13
CA ILE A 514 -22.77 -16.30 3.18
C ILE A 514 -23.06 -17.35 2.11
N ARG A 515 -22.63 -17.17 0.85
CA ARG A 515 -22.87 -18.17 -0.21
C ARG A 515 -22.19 -19.51 0.07
N ALA A 516 -20.95 -19.49 0.57
CA ALA A 516 -20.24 -20.72 0.96
C ALA A 516 -20.91 -21.41 2.15
N LEU A 517 -21.42 -20.64 3.10
CA LEU A 517 -22.16 -21.12 4.26
C LEU A 517 -23.53 -21.69 3.86
N ILE A 518 -24.26 -21.00 3.00
CA ILE A 518 -25.50 -21.46 2.37
C ILE A 518 -25.24 -22.81 1.70
N PHE A 519 -24.23 -22.88 0.82
CA PHE A 519 -23.87 -24.10 0.10
C PHE A 519 -23.52 -25.26 1.03
N PHE A 520 -22.69 -25.02 2.05
CA PHE A 520 -22.33 -26.04 3.04
C PHE A 520 -23.56 -26.57 3.79
N CYS A 521 -24.47 -25.68 4.19
CA CYS A 521 -25.70 -26.06 4.91
C CYS A 521 -26.69 -26.83 4.02
N ILE A 522 -26.85 -26.42 2.76
CA ILE A 522 -27.63 -27.17 1.76
C ILE A 522 -27.06 -28.56 1.56
N PHE A 523 -25.73 -28.67 1.45
CA PHE A 523 -25.06 -29.93 1.22
C PHE A 523 -25.24 -30.88 2.41
N THR A 524 -25.09 -30.38 3.65
CA THR A 524 -25.36 -31.17 4.86
C THR A 524 -26.83 -31.59 4.98
N PHE A 525 -27.76 -30.75 4.54
CA PHE A 525 -29.19 -31.07 4.50
C PHE A 525 -29.53 -32.21 3.54
N LEU A 526 -28.97 -32.16 2.32
CA LEU A 526 -29.20 -33.19 1.31
C LEU A 526 -28.64 -34.54 1.76
N LEU A 527 -27.45 -34.57 2.37
CA LEU A 527 -26.82 -35.79 2.88
C LEU A 527 -27.63 -36.43 4.02
N GLU A 528 -28.27 -35.62 4.85
CA GLU A 528 -29.05 -36.11 5.99
C GLU A 528 -30.48 -36.51 5.61
N LYS A 529 -31.11 -35.89 4.61
CA LYS A 529 -32.39 -36.37 4.07
C LYS A 529 -32.25 -37.75 3.41
N ILE A 530 -31.10 -38.03 2.81
CA ILE A 530 -30.76 -39.38 2.32
C ILE A 530 -30.66 -40.38 3.49
N SER A 531 -30.17 -39.96 4.67
CA SER A 531 -30.03 -40.85 5.84
C SER A 531 -31.32 -41.01 6.65
N THR A 532 -32.14 -39.96 6.79
CA THR A 532 -33.39 -39.97 7.58
C THR A 532 -34.59 -40.55 6.82
N PHE A 533 -34.54 -40.67 5.49
CA PHE A 533 -35.56 -41.40 4.72
C PHE A 533 -35.67 -42.89 5.11
N TYR A 534 -34.69 -43.42 5.86
CA TYR A 534 -34.68 -44.80 6.35
C TYR A 534 -35.26 -45.01 7.75
N LEU A 535 -35.53 -43.96 8.54
CA LEU A 535 -35.93 -44.10 9.94
C LEU A 535 -36.91 -43.00 10.34
N PHE A 536 -38.23 -43.24 10.24
CA PHE A 536 -39.18 -42.32 10.87
C PHE A 536 -40.49 -43.00 11.30
N GLU A 537 -40.86 -42.84 12.58
CA GLU A 537 -42.26 -42.53 12.92
C GLU A 537 -42.60 -41.87 14.29
N ILE A 538 -41.71 -41.59 15.27
CA ILE A 538 -42.21 -41.26 16.64
C ILE A 538 -41.87 -39.86 17.25
N ASN A 539 -41.02 -39.00 16.67
CA ASN A 539 -40.52 -37.79 17.39
C ASN A 539 -40.96 -36.39 16.85
N PHE A 540 -42.23 -36.18 16.50
CA PHE A 540 -42.65 -34.94 15.84
C PHE A 540 -42.82 -33.72 16.80
N TYR A 541 -43.41 -33.89 17.98
CA TYR A 541 -43.80 -32.75 18.83
C TYR A 541 -42.68 -32.14 19.68
N LEU A 542 -41.75 -32.96 20.20
CA LEU A 542 -40.61 -32.46 20.97
C LEU A 542 -39.65 -31.64 20.10
N ASN A 543 -39.52 -32.01 18.82
CA ASN A 543 -38.69 -31.31 17.85
C ASN A 543 -39.23 -29.91 17.51
N ASN A 544 -40.56 -29.74 17.43
CA ASN A 544 -41.17 -28.43 17.19
C ASN A 544 -40.96 -27.43 18.36
N PHE A 545 -40.91 -27.92 19.60
CA PHE A 545 -40.64 -27.05 20.76
C PHE A 545 -39.19 -26.58 20.80
N ILE A 546 -38.23 -27.48 20.55
CA ILE A 546 -36.80 -27.16 20.48
C ILE A 546 -36.52 -26.18 19.33
N PHE A 547 -37.17 -26.38 18.18
CA PHE A 547 -37.09 -25.50 17.02
C PHE A 547 -37.46 -24.04 17.34
N ASN A 548 -38.60 -23.81 17.99
CA ASN A 548 -39.05 -22.44 18.31
C ASN A 548 -38.09 -21.69 19.25
N TRP A 549 -37.45 -22.40 20.18
CA TRP A 549 -36.45 -21.80 21.06
C TRP A 549 -35.13 -21.49 20.34
N GLN A 550 -34.72 -22.33 19.39
CA GLN A 550 -33.54 -22.06 18.56
C GLN A 550 -33.76 -20.84 17.65
N VAL A 551 -34.96 -20.68 17.07
CA VAL A 551 -35.34 -19.49 16.30
C VAL A 551 -35.27 -18.23 17.15
N ALA A 552 -35.79 -18.27 18.38
CA ALA A 552 -35.76 -17.13 19.30
C ALA A 552 -34.33 -16.76 19.71
N ILE A 553 -33.49 -17.74 20.07
CA ILE A 553 -32.09 -17.51 20.44
C ILE A 553 -31.31 -16.94 19.25
N PHE A 554 -31.53 -17.45 18.04
CA PHE A 554 -30.86 -16.99 16.81
C PHE A 554 -31.30 -15.57 16.42
N ALA A 555 -32.60 -15.27 16.51
CA ALA A 555 -33.13 -13.92 16.29
C ALA A 555 -32.51 -12.92 17.28
N ILE A 556 -32.38 -13.30 18.56
CA ILE A 556 -31.71 -12.50 19.59
C ILE A 556 -30.22 -12.33 19.28
N THR A 557 -29.51 -13.40 18.88
CA THR A 557 -28.08 -13.33 18.56
C THR A 557 -27.77 -12.55 17.28
N PHE A 558 -28.71 -12.35 16.35
CA PHE A 558 -28.51 -11.51 15.17
C PHE A 558 -29.02 -10.08 15.34
N THR A 559 -30.07 -9.87 16.13
CA THR A 559 -30.61 -8.53 16.40
C THR A 559 -29.76 -7.75 17.41
N ILE A 560 -29.24 -8.39 18.47
CA ILE A 560 -28.38 -7.72 19.46
C ILE A 560 -27.13 -7.12 18.81
N PRO A 561 -26.37 -7.85 17.96
CA PRO A 561 -25.24 -7.27 17.25
C PRO A 561 -25.67 -6.15 16.31
N SER A 562 -26.77 -6.29 15.59
CA SER A 562 -27.29 -5.23 14.69
C SER A 562 -27.65 -3.95 15.45
N ILE A 563 -28.28 -4.08 16.62
CA ILE A 563 -28.60 -2.97 17.53
C ILE A 563 -27.32 -2.37 18.13
N PHE A 564 -26.37 -3.20 18.54
CA PHE A 564 -25.07 -2.77 19.05
C PHE A 564 -24.25 -2.02 17.98
N TRP A 565 -24.36 -2.41 16.71
CA TRP A 565 -23.69 -1.73 15.61
C TRP A 565 -24.36 -0.41 15.25
N ILE A 566 -25.69 -0.35 15.23
CA ILE A 566 -26.44 0.91 15.13
C ILE A 566 -26.00 1.84 16.26
N PHE A 567 -25.80 1.31 17.47
CA PHE A 567 -25.31 2.06 18.62
C PHE A 567 -23.86 2.54 18.44
N ILE A 568 -22.91 1.70 18.01
CA ILE A 568 -21.51 2.11 17.76
C ILE A 568 -21.40 3.09 16.59
N ALA A 569 -22.08 2.84 15.48
CA ALA A 569 -22.13 3.77 14.34
C ALA A 569 -22.66 5.13 14.78
N TYR A 570 -23.63 5.16 15.70
CA TYR A 570 -24.17 6.38 16.28
C TYR A 570 -23.20 7.06 17.24
N LEU A 571 -22.48 6.31 18.07
CA LEU A 571 -21.45 6.81 18.99
C LEU A 571 -20.19 7.34 18.29
N SER A 572 -19.89 6.82 17.09
CA SER A 572 -18.75 7.27 16.29
C SER A 572 -18.92 8.67 15.69
N ILE A 573 -20.15 9.22 15.70
CA ILE A 573 -20.51 10.55 15.17
C ILE A 573 -20.46 11.59 16.30
N ASP A 574 -19.37 11.65 17.05
CA ASP A 574 -19.16 12.56 18.18
C ASP A 574 -19.98 12.19 19.45
N TRP A 575 -19.29 11.53 20.38
CA TRP A 575 -19.85 10.97 21.63
C TRP A 575 -20.69 11.99 22.43
N LYS A 576 -20.30 13.27 22.44
CA LYS A 576 -21.00 14.34 23.16
C LYS A 576 -22.36 14.71 22.52
N LEU A 577 -22.45 14.65 21.18
CA LEU A 577 -23.70 14.87 20.44
C LEU A 577 -24.65 13.67 20.55
N SER A 578 -24.10 12.45 20.54
CA SER A 578 -24.92 11.24 20.66
C SER A 578 -25.62 11.10 22.03
N LEU A 579 -24.95 11.43 23.15
CA LEU A 579 -25.55 11.35 24.49
C LEU A 579 -26.65 12.40 24.70
N SER A 580 -26.46 13.61 24.18
CA SER A 580 -27.47 14.69 24.26
C SER A 580 -28.68 14.40 23.37
N TRP A 581 -28.47 13.78 22.20
CA TRP A 581 -29.56 13.33 21.34
C TRP A 581 -30.34 12.14 21.94
N ILE A 582 -29.67 11.15 22.54
CA ILE A 582 -30.34 10.02 23.22
C ILE A 582 -31.20 10.53 24.36
N LYS A 583 -30.70 11.48 25.17
CA LYS A 583 -31.51 12.15 26.21
C LYS A 583 -32.70 12.91 25.62
N ARG A 584 -32.54 13.57 24.47
CA ARG A 584 -33.60 14.35 23.81
C ARG A 584 -34.61 13.48 23.03
N ASN A 585 -34.24 12.26 22.62
CA ASN A 585 -35.03 11.36 21.80
C ASN A 585 -35.29 9.98 22.43
N GLN A 586 -35.31 9.88 23.76
CA GLN A 586 -35.57 8.62 24.48
C GLN A 586 -36.81 7.86 23.97
N ARG A 587 -37.89 8.58 23.64
CA ARG A 587 -39.12 7.98 23.08
C ARG A 587 -38.88 7.28 21.74
N ARG A 588 -38.03 7.81 20.86
CA ARG A 588 -37.70 7.19 19.57
C ARG A 588 -36.80 5.97 19.74
N PHE A 589 -35.91 5.99 20.73
CA PHE A 589 -35.06 4.84 21.03
C PHE A 589 -35.86 3.67 21.61
N VAL A 590 -36.76 3.94 22.54
CA VAL A 590 -37.73 2.95 23.03
C VAL A 590 -38.60 2.44 21.89
N LEU A 591 -39.05 3.31 20.97
CA LEU A 591 -39.81 2.89 19.80
C LEU A 591 -39.02 1.91 18.92
N ILE A 592 -37.73 2.14 18.68
CA ILE A 592 -36.85 1.25 17.90
C ILE A 592 -36.68 -0.12 18.58
N ILE A 593 -36.51 -0.14 19.91
CA ILE A 593 -36.42 -1.40 20.66
C ILE A 593 -37.75 -2.16 20.61
N VAL A 594 -38.87 -1.45 20.77
CA VAL A 594 -40.21 -2.03 20.71
C VAL A 594 -40.53 -2.54 19.31
N THR A 595 -40.19 -1.80 18.24
CA THR A 595 -40.34 -2.31 16.86
C THR A 595 -39.40 -3.45 16.56
N GLY A 596 -38.19 -3.47 17.12
CA GLY A 596 -37.29 -4.62 17.03
C GLY A 596 -37.90 -5.87 17.66
N LEU A 597 -38.38 -5.75 18.90
CA LEU A 597 -39.02 -6.85 19.63
C LEU A 597 -40.33 -7.31 18.97
N SER A 598 -41.16 -6.38 18.49
CA SER A 598 -42.40 -6.73 17.79
C SER A 598 -42.14 -7.38 16.44
N SER A 599 -41.07 -7.00 15.73
CA SER A 599 -40.65 -7.66 14.49
C SER A 599 -40.16 -9.09 14.76
N ILE A 600 -39.45 -9.32 15.86
CA ILE A 600 -39.02 -10.67 16.28
C ILE A 600 -40.25 -11.53 16.59
N LEU A 601 -41.23 -11.01 17.33
CA LEU A 601 -42.47 -11.71 17.65
C LEU A 601 -43.31 -11.99 16.39
N PHE A 602 -43.44 -11.00 15.50
CA PHE A 602 -44.16 -11.17 14.24
C PHE A 602 -43.48 -12.21 13.35
N PHE A 603 -42.16 -12.18 13.23
CA PHE A 603 -41.41 -13.15 12.44
C PHE A 603 -41.49 -14.55 13.04
N GLY A 604 -41.41 -14.68 14.37
CA GLY A 604 -41.64 -15.95 15.06
C GLY A 604 -43.03 -16.52 14.79
N SER A 605 -44.08 -15.70 14.92
CA SER A 605 -45.46 -16.09 14.63
C SER A 605 -45.70 -16.40 13.14
N PHE A 606 -45.06 -15.66 12.24
CA PHE A 606 -45.14 -15.89 10.79
C PHE A 606 -44.43 -17.18 10.39
N MET A 607 -43.27 -17.47 10.96
CA MET A 607 -42.55 -18.72 10.71
C MET A 607 -43.29 -19.93 11.29
N TRP A 608 -43.93 -19.76 12.47
CA TRP A 608 -44.84 -20.77 13.02
C TRP A 608 -46.03 -21.02 12.09
N PHE A 609 -46.63 -19.96 11.54
CA PHE A 609 -47.73 -20.04 10.57
C PHE A 609 -47.33 -20.67 9.24
N ILE A 610 -46.16 -20.33 8.69
CA ILE A 610 -45.59 -20.96 7.49
C ILE A 610 -45.31 -22.44 7.74
N SER A 611 -44.75 -22.80 8.90
CA SER A 611 -44.53 -24.19 9.28
C SER A 611 -45.85 -24.97 9.38
N TRP A 612 -46.89 -24.35 9.94
CA TRP A 612 -48.23 -24.92 10.00
C TRP A 612 -48.86 -25.11 8.61
N ILE A 613 -48.77 -24.10 7.72
CA ILE A 613 -49.24 -24.22 6.33
C ILE A 613 -48.48 -25.32 5.57
N ILE A 614 -47.16 -25.41 5.75
CA ILE A 614 -46.32 -26.43 5.10
C ILE A 614 -46.68 -27.84 5.62
N ALA A 615 -47.05 -27.98 6.89
CA ALA A 615 -47.46 -29.25 7.49
C ALA A 615 -48.81 -29.75 6.96
N GLU A 616 -49.74 -28.85 6.60
CA GLU A 616 -51.05 -29.23 6.05
C GLU A 616 -51.08 -29.32 4.51
N ASN A 617 -50.18 -28.63 3.79
CA ASN A 617 -50.18 -28.56 2.33
C ASN A 617 -48.88 -29.07 1.69
N ASN A 618 -48.87 -30.37 1.38
CA ASN A 618 -47.75 -31.05 0.72
C ASN A 618 -47.27 -30.38 -0.58
N TRP A 619 -48.15 -29.71 -1.35
CA TRP A 619 -47.77 -29.08 -2.63
C TRP A 619 -46.90 -27.82 -2.45
N LEU A 620 -47.11 -27.04 -1.39
CA LEU A 620 -46.34 -25.83 -1.11
C LEU A 620 -44.89 -26.20 -0.72
N TYR A 621 -44.76 -27.27 0.07
CA TYR A 621 -43.48 -27.88 0.43
C TYR A 621 -42.66 -28.28 -0.82
N TRP A 622 -43.29 -28.99 -1.77
CA TRP A 622 -42.64 -29.35 -3.03
C TRP A 622 -42.25 -28.14 -3.87
N THR A 623 -43.07 -27.09 -3.89
CA THR A 623 -42.77 -25.85 -4.64
C THR A 623 -41.54 -25.14 -4.08
N ILE A 624 -41.42 -25.04 -2.75
CA ILE A 624 -40.25 -24.46 -2.08
C ILE A 624 -39.00 -25.29 -2.40
N ILE A 625 -39.08 -26.63 -2.32
CA ILE A 625 -37.97 -27.51 -2.68
C ILE A 625 -37.52 -27.28 -4.13
N VAL A 626 -38.46 -27.19 -5.08
CA VAL A 626 -38.13 -26.94 -6.49
C VAL A 626 -37.43 -25.60 -6.66
N LEU A 627 -37.92 -24.52 -6.04
CA LEU A 627 -37.28 -23.20 -6.09
C LEU A 627 -35.89 -23.21 -5.46
N MET A 628 -35.71 -23.92 -4.34
CA MET A 628 -34.41 -24.14 -3.71
C MET A 628 -33.48 -24.88 -4.66
N LEU A 629 -33.92 -25.99 -5.25
CA LEU A 629 -33.11 -26.76 -6.21
C LEU A 629 -32.71 -25.93 -7.43
N VAL A 630 -33.60 -25.08 -7.96
CA VAL A 630 -33.29 -24.16 -9.06
C VAL A 630 -32.24 -23.12 -8.64
N TYR A 631 -32.43 -22.51 -7.47
CA TYR A 631 -31.47 -21.53 -6.93
C TYR A 631 -30.10 -22.17 -6.67
N ILE A 632 -30.07 -23.34 -6.02
CA ILE A 632 -28.86 -24.12 -5.76
C ILE A 632 -28.17 -24.49 -7.06
N SER A 633 -28.92 -24.98 -8.04
CA SER A 633 -28.39 -25.33 -9.36
C SER A 633 -27.81 -24.12 -10.08
N SER A 634 -28.43 -22.94 -9.95
CA SER A 634 -27.91 -21.68 -10.47
C SER A 634 -26.60 -21.26 -9.80
N GLN A 635 -26.54 -21.25 -8.46
CA GLN A 635 -25.31 -20.92 -7.73
C GLN A 635 -24.20 -21.95 -7.98
N ALA A 636 -24.55 -23.23 -8.02
CA ALA A 636 -23.64 -24.31 -8.37
C ALA A 636 -23.13 -24.14 -9.80
N TYR A 637 -23.99 -23.78 -10.77
CA TYR A 637 -23.56 -23.48 -12.13
C TYR A 637 -22.57 -22.31 -12.17
N PHE A 638 -22.83 -21.20 -11.49
CA PHE A 638 -21.88 -20.07 -11.43
C PHE A 638 -20.56 -20.46 -10.78
N LEU A 639 -20.60 -21.21 -9.68
CA LEU A 639 -19.41 -21.70 -8.98
C LEU A 639 -18.62 -22.67 -9.85
N ILE A 640 -19.28 -23.68 -10.44
CA ILE A 640 -18.67 -24.68 -11.32
C ILE A 640 -18.10 -23.99 -12.56
N HIS A 641 -18.82 -23.04 -13.16
CA HIS A 641 -18.33 -22.27 -14.30
C HIS A 641 -17.10 -21.43 -13.92
N HIS A 642 -17.11 -20.75 -12.77
CA HIS A 642 -15.97 -19.97 -12.30
C HIS A 642 -14.75 -20.87 -11.99
N VAL A 643 -14.97 -21.98 -11.30
CA VAL A 643 -13.94 -23.00 -11.02
C VAL A 643 -13.42 -23.61 -12.30
N TYR A 644 -14.28 -23.87 -13.29
CA TYR A 644 -13.91 -24.37 -14.61
C TYR A 644 -13.01 -23.36 -15.34
N LEU A 645 -13.37 -22.08 -15.38
CA LEU A 645 -12.54 -21.03 -15.97
C LEU A 645 -11.17 -20.94 -15.28
N ILE A 646 -11.14 -20.91 -13.94
CA ILE A 646 -9.88 -20.88 -13.18
C ILE A 646 -9.05 -22.13 -13.41
N SER A 647 -9.65 -23.32 -13.40
CA SER A 647 -8.95 -24.59 -13.61
C SER A 647 -8.42 -24.72 -15.03
N ARG A 648 -9.11 -24.16 -16.01
CA ARG A 648 -8.64 -24.09 -17.40
C ARG A 648 -7.45 -23.14 -17.52
N ASP A 649 -7.56 -21.95 -16.95
CA ASP A 649 -6.49 -20.95 -16.94
C ASP A 649 -5.27 -21.44 -16.12
N PHE A 650 -5.49 -22.17 -15.02
CA PHE A 650 -4.42 -22.83 -14.25
C PHE A 650 -3.70 -23.91 -15.06
N ARG A 651 -4.43 -24.73 -15.82
CA ARG A 651 -3.83 -25.70 -16.75
C ARG A 651 -3.00 -25.00 -17.82
N LEU A 652 -3.50 -23.91 -18.39
CA LEU A 652 -2.76 -23.11 -19.36
C LEU A 652 -1.49 -22.51 -18.74
N LEU A 653 -1.57 -21.92 -17.54
CA LEU A 653 -0.40 -21.41 -16.80
C LEU A 653 0.66 -22.49 -16.57
N LYS A 654 0.26 -23.71 -16.21
CA LYS A 654 1.19 -24.84 -15.98
C LYS A 654 1.87 -25.32 -17.27
N GLN A 655 1.24 -25.12 -18.42
CA GLN A 655 1.78 -25.50 -19.73
C GLN A 655 2.68 -24.43 -20.34
N LEU A 656 2.65 -23.19 -19.84
CA LEU A 656 3.50 -22.12 -20.35
C LEU A 656 4.96 -22.36 -19.92
N ASN A 657 5.81 -22.63 -20.91
CA ASN A 657 7.25 -22.56 -20.74
C ASN A 657 7.69 -21.13 -21.10
N LEU A 658 7.91 -20.31 -20.08
CA LEU A 658 8.39 -18.94 -20.29
C LEU A 658 9.90 -18.98 -20.50
N GLY A 659 10.34 -18.60 -21.70
CA GLY A 659 11.74 -18.27 -21.96
C GLY A 659 12.14 -16.98 -21.23
N ASN A 660 13.44 -16.64 -21.24
CA ASN A 660 13.94 -15.42 -20.60
C ASN A 660 13.45 -14.13 -21.28
N GLU A 661 13.03 -14.24 -22.55
CA GLU A 661 12.58 -13.13 -23.39
C GLU A 661 11.22 -13.46 -24.03
N LEU A 662 10.36 -12.44 -24.14
CA LEU A 662 9.07 -12.52 -24.84
C LEU A 662 8.83 -11.24 -25.63
N THR A 663 8.36 -11.35 -26.87
CA THR A 663 7.85 -10.18 -27.61
C THR A 663 6.57 -9.63 -26.96
N TRP A 664 6.33 -8.32 -27.04
CA TRP A 664 5.09 -7.71 -26.56
C TRP A 664 3.84 -8.33 -27.21
N VAL A 665 3.91 -8.64 -28.51
CA VAL A 665 2.85 -9.36 -29.23
C VAL A 665 2.52 -10.70 -28.57
N ALA A 666 3.53 -11.49 -28.20
CA ALA A 666 3.34 -12.76 -27.50
C ALA A 666 2.72 -12.58 -26.11
N VAL A 667 3.10 -11.51 -25.38
CA VAL A 667 2.49 -11.16 -24.09
C VAL A 667 1.00 -10.86 -24.28
N CYS A 668 0.64 -10.03 -25.27
CA CYS A 668 -0.76 -9.69 -25.55
C CYS A 668 -1.58 -10.91 -25.98
N GLN A 669 -1.07 -11.71 -26.91
CA GLN A 669 -1.73 -12.93 -27.39
C GLN A 669 -1.93 -13.93 -26.25
N THR A 670 -0.90 -14.18 -25.44
CA THR A 670 -0.98 -15.12 -24.33
C THR A 670 -1.94 -14.62 -23.25
N THR A 671 -1.95 -13.32 -22.96
CA THR A 671 -2.90 -12.71 -22.02
C THR A 671 -4.35 -12.89 -22.50
N ASN A 672 -4.62 -12.67 -23.79
CA ASN A 672 -5.95 -12.84 -24.37
C ASN A 672 -6.43 -14.31 -24.39
N ARG A 673 -5.55 -15.31 -24.22
CA ARG A 673 -5.94 -16.73 -24.12
C ARG A 673 -6.57 -17.08 -22.77
N PHE A 674 -6.23 -16.35 -21.71
CA PHE A 674 -6.84 -16.50 -20.39
C PHE A 674 -8.25 -15.91 -20.39
N ARG A 675 -9.22 -16.66 -19.84
CA ARG A 675 -10.64 -16.24 -19.85
C ARG A 675 -11.08 -15.58 -18.54
N SER A 676 -10.29 -15.70 -17.48
CA SER A 676 -10.59 -15.09 -16.19
C SER A 676 -9.63 -13.95 -15.85
N ASP A 677 -10.13 -12.97 -15.10
CA ASP A 677 -9.33 -11.89 -14.50
C ASP A 677 -8.18 -12.45 -13.65
N TRP A 678 -8.44 -13.54 -12.90
CA TRP A 678 -7.43 -14.25 -12.14
C TRP A 678 -6.31 -14.82 -13.03
N GLY A 679 -6.66 -15.48 -14.14
CA GLY A 679 -5.70 -16.08 -15.07
C GLY A 679 -4.79 -15.04 -15.73
N GLN A 680 -5.40 -13.97 -16.26
CA GLN A 680 -4.66 -12.84 -16.84
C GLN A 680 -3.74 -12.18 -15.81
N SER A 681 -4.26 -11.82 -14.64
CA SER A 681 -3.49 -11.20 -13.56
C SER A 681 -2.32 -12.07 -13.11
N ARG A 682 -2.53 -13.39 -12.95
CA ARG A 682 -1.48 -14.33 -12.55
C ARG A 682 -0.38 -14.50 -13.59
N TYR A 683 -0.73 -14.55 -14.87
CA TYR A 683 0.25 -14.60 -15.95
C TYR A 683 1.14 -13.35 -15.97
N LEU A 684 0.52 -12.18 -15.93
CA LEU A 684 1.25 -10.90 -15.93
C LEU A 684 2.14 -10.74 -14.70
N GLU A 685 1.64 -11.12 -13.52
CA GLU A 685 2.42 -11.13 -12.29
C GLU A 685 3.56 -12.16 -12.32
N MET A 686 3.37 -13.29 -13.02
CA MET A 686 4.42 -14.29 -13.25
C MET A 686 5.53 -13.72 -14.13
N LEU A 687 5.20 -13.03 -15.23
CA LEU A 687 6.19 -12.32 -16.07
C LEU A 687 6.99 -11.32 -15.24
N ARG A 688 6.28 -10.52 -14.42
CA ARG A 688 6.86 -9.51 -13.53
C ARG A 688 7.81 -10.14 -12.50
N THR A 689 7.33 -11.16 -11.78
CA THR A 689 8.07 -11.83 -10.69
C THR A 689 9.27 -12.61 -11.21
N GLN A 690 9.15 -13.25 -12.39
CA GLN A 690 10.25 -13.94 -13.06
C GLN A 690 11.17 -12.98 -13.82
N LYS A 691 10.85 -11.68 -13.86
CA LYS A 691 11.59 -10.62 -14.56
C LYS A 691 11.88 -10.98 -16.03
N ILE A 692 10.87 -11.53 -16.71
CA ILE A 692 10.95 -11.85 -18.14
C ILE A 692 11.14 -10.55 -18.93
N GLN A 693 12.15 -10.51 -19.80
CA GLN A 693 12.42 -9.34 -20.62
C GLN A 693 11.40 -9.26 -21.76
N VAL A 694 10.64 -8.18 -21.79
CA VAL A 694 9.67 -7.94 -22.86
C VAL A 694 10.33 -7.09 -23.94
N ILE A 695 10.51 -7.68 -25.12
CA ILE A 695 11.12 -7.02 -26.28
C ILE A 695 10.04 -6.56 -27.27
N ASP A 696 10.43 -5.70 -28.20
CA ASP A 696 9.60 -5.27 -29.33
C ASP A 696 8.27 -4.61 -28.90
N LEU A 697 8.37 -3.59 -28.04
CA LEU A 697 7.22 -2.87 -27.47
C LEU A 697 6.44 -2.06 -28.53
N ASP A 698 7.10 -1.70 -29.63
CA ASP A 698 6.52 -0.87 -30.69
C ASP A 698 5.79 -1.72 -31.76
N ALA A 699 5.93 -3.05 -31.71
CA ALA A 699 5.23 -3.92 -32.65
C ALA A 699 3.72 -3.77 -32.51
N ILE A 700 3.04 -3.79 -33.67
CA ILE A 700 1.58 -3.74 -33.77
C ILE A 700 1.01 -4.99 -33.10
N ALA A 701 0.67 -4.86 -31.83
CA ALA A 701 0.10 -5.93 -31.03
C ALA A 701 -1.42 -6.02 -31.25
N PRO A 702 -2.01 -7.23 -31.19
CA PRO A 702 -3.46 -7.35 -31.16
C PRO A 702 -4.03 -6.59 -29.97
N SER A 703 -5.24 -6.03 -30.13
CA SER A 703 -5.92 -5.31 -29.05
C SER A 703 -5.96 -6.18 -27.78
N LEU A 704 -5.30 -5.71 -26.73
CA LEU A 704 -5.27 -6.40 -25.46
C LEU A 704 -6.62 -6.22 -24.75
N SER A 705 -7.36 -7.31 -24.54
CA SER A 705 -8.64 -7.29 -23.83
C SER A 705 -8.44 -7.78 -22.40
N LEU A 706 -8.43 -6.85 -21.44
CA LEU A 706 -8.34 -7.19 -20.02
C LEU A 706 -9.74 -7.44 -19.46
N VAL A 707 -9.94 -8.62 -18.86
CA VAL A 707 -11.25 -9.11 -18.41
C VAL A 707 -11.69 -8.46 -17.10
N GLY A 708 -10.77 -7.93 -16.31
CA GLY A 708 -11.08 -7.32 -15.02
C GLY A 708 -9.99 -6.42 -14.45
N VAL A 709 -10.30 -5.87 -13.28
CA VAL A 709 -9.50 -4.85 -12.59
C VAL A 709 -8.15 -5.40 -12.10
N ASN A 710 -8.07 -6.67 -11.72
CA ASN A 710 -6.81 -7.25 -11.26
C ASN A 710 -5.84 -7.46 -12.42
N ALA A 711 -6.35 -7.80 -13.60
CA ALA A 711 -5.58 -7.88 -14.83
C ALA A 711 -5.09 -6.50 -15.28
N GLU A 712 -5.93 -5.47 -15.21
CA GLU A 712 -5.56 -4.06 -15.46
C GLU A 712 -4.42 -3.62 -14.54
N ALA A 713 -4.54 -3.85 -13.23
CA ALA A 713 -3.50 -3.52 -12.26
C ALA A 713 -2.21 -4.31 -12.48
N ALA A 714 -2.29 -5.60 -12.78
CA ALA A 714 -1.11 -6.42 -13.07
C ALA A 714 -0.40 -5.98 -14.35
N MET A 715 -1.17 -5.60 -15.39
CA MET A 715 -0.62 -5.08 -16.64
C MET A 715 0.11 -3.76 -16.41
N ALA A 716 -0.49 -2.83 -15.67
CA ALA A 716 0.13 -1.54 -15.38
C ALA A 716 1.41 -1.69 -14.54
N ARG A 717 1.46 -2.63 -13.58
CA ARG A 717 2.69 -2.98 -12.84
C ARG A 717 3.76 -3.64 -13.72
N LEU A 718 3.35 -4.44 -14.69
CA LEU A 718 4.27 -5.00 -15.68
C LEU A 718 4.86 -3.89 -16.55
N LYS A 719 4.04 -2.96 -17.05
CA LYS A 719 4.51 -1.76 -17.77
C LYS A 719 5.48 -0.94 -16.92
N GLU A 720 5.16 -0.71 -15.64
CA GLU A 720 6.06 -0.01 -14.71
C GLU A 720 7.43 -0.68 -14.62
N GLN A 721 7.48 -2.01 -14.61
CA GLN A 721 8.74 -2.77 -14.67
C GLN A 721 9.45 -2.65 -16.03
N ILE A 722 8.72 -2.78 -17.14
CA ILE A 722 9.27 -2.73 -18.50
C ILE A 722 9.89 -1.36 -18.79
N TYR A 723 9.23 -0.29 -18.33
CA TYR A 723 9.68 1.08 -18.51
C TYR A 723 10.68 1.56 -17.46
N ASP A 724 11.03 0.69 -16.51
CA ASP A 724 11.98 1.00 -15.44
C ASP A 724 11.55 2.20 -14.61
N LEU A 725 10.30 2.14 -14.18
CA LEU A 725 9.66 3.16 -13.38
C LEU A 725 9.38 2.63 -11.96
N GLN A 726 10.02 1.54 -11.51
CA GLN A 726 9.82 1.02 -10.16
C GLN A 726 10.52 1.90 -9.11
N GLU A 727 9.82 2.22 -8.01
CA GLU A 727 10.39 2.90 -6.83
C GLU A 727 10.65 1.94 -5.67
#